data_AF-A0A168RZY4-F1
#
_entry.id   AF-A0A168RZY4-F1
#
_cell.length_a   1.000
_cell.length_b   1.000
_cell.length_c   1.000
_cell.angle_alpha   90.00
_cell.angle_beta   90.00
_cell.angle_gamma   90.00
#
_symmetry.space_group_name_H-M   'P 1'
#
loop_
_entity.id
_entity.type
_entity.pdbx_description
1 polymer ?
#
loop_
_entity_poly.entity_id
_entity_poly.type
_entity_poly.pdbx_seq_one_letter_code
_entity_poly.pdbx_strand_id
1 'polypeptide(L)'
;MKPQDTLPFFKDGQYIGWSGFTGVGYPKMIPVALADHVEKHNLQGQMKFNLFVGASSGADTENRWAGLDMIDRRYPHQVGKNIQKGINQGRIRFADKHLSLFPQDLVYGFYTKDKPDNDLLDIVIVEATAITEDGWFVPGASVGATPELLQMADKIMIEVNTAIPSFEGLHDIVNCSLPPHRKPYMIMNVEDRIGQVAIPFDTDKVVAVVESDRPDCTGPNSPEDATSQAIAGHLIEFLEHEVKHGRLPENLLPLQSGIGNIANAVIGGLSQSRFKDVSVSQQVSNSPEVIRRLGCIAMNTPVEFDIYGHANSTMIAGSRMLNGLGGSGDFLRNAKLSIMHTPSTRPSKRDPHGISCVVPMASHVDQTEHDLDVIVTEQGLADLRGLCPRDRAQHIIDRCVHPHYRPLLQDYLDVATRICIKRGAGHEPHMLDKVFKMHTHLLEHGSMKIHACKDPVAYAMAYITLTPLALLVFYASVAVSRRELISLIMLLGQLTNELVNAVLKEHFQIKRPYGHLGTGYGMPSSHAQFVWYFTTFGSIYLLRHIQLTNPGWKKAVVGAMVAMSSLVSWSRIYLGYHTPGQVAAGSVVGIGYGVLWYVAMEVVRARGGIAWCLDTRMARSLLLRDMRDISNVSEWEYQHWLAARTKTKTKKASLT
;
A
#
# COMPACT_ATOMS: atom_id res chain seq x y z
N MET A 1 40.20 -9.51 34.37
CA MET A 1 40.06 -8.07 34.67
C MET A 1 38.63 -7.81 35.14
N LYS A 2 38.37 -6.69 35.83
CA LYS A 2 36.99 -6.25 36.08
C LYS A 2 36.44 -5.56 34.81
N PRO A 3 35.11 -5.53 34.60
CA PRO A 3 34.52 -4.85 33.45
C PRO A 3 34.95 -3.37 33.34
N GLN A 4 35.08 -2.66 34.46
CA GLN A 4 35.44 -1.24 34.48
C GLN A 4 36.89 -0.98 34.02
N ASP A 5 37.77 -1.98 34.11
CA ASP A 5 39.16 -1.86 33.67
C ASP A 5 39.27 -1.79 32.14
N THR A 6 38.19 -2.14 31.42
CA THR A 6 38.12 -2.06 29.95
C THR A 6 37.74 -0.68 29.42
N LEU A 7 37.23 0.22 30.28
CA LEU A 7 36.75 1.55 29.87
C LEU A 7 37.77 2.39 29.10
N PRO A 8 39.08 2.42 29.46
CA PRO A 8 40.08 3.22 28.74
C PRO A 8 40.31 2.83 27.28
N PHE A 9 39.86 1.64 26.85
CA PHE A 9 40.00 1.19 25.46
C PHE A 9 38.98 1.82 24.51
N PHE A 10 37.86 2.31 25.05
CA PHE A 10 36.75 2.85 24.26
C PHE A 10 36.96 4.33 23.92
N LYS A 11 36.81 4.65 22.64
CA LYS A 11 36.87 6.01 22.08
C LYS A 11 35.69 6.24 21.15
N ASP A 12 35.16 7.46 21.15
CA ASP A 12 34.09 7.87 20.25
C ASP A 12 34.43 7.56 18.78
N GLY A 13 33.43 7.12 18.01
CA GLY A 13 33.55 6.79 16.60
C GLY A 13 34.06 5.38 16.28
N GLN A 14 34.48 4.59 17.28
CA GLN A 14 35.03 3.25 17.05
C GLN A 14 34.02 2.26 16.40
N TYR A 15 34.57 1.30 15.68
CA TYR A 15 33.90 0.17 15.06
C TYR A 15 33.95 -1.02 16.03
N ILE A 16 32.80 -1.38 16.58
CA ILE A 16 32.69 -2.39 17.64
C ILE A 16 31.87 -3.58 17.16
N GLY A 17 32.46 -4.78 17.25
CA GLY A 17 31.79 -6.04 16.98
C GLY A 17 31.33 -6.74 18.26
N TRP A 18 30.11 -7.29 18.29
CA TRP A 18 29.61 -8.13 19.38
C TRP A 18 29.21 -9.52 18.88
N SER A 19 29.54 -10.55 19.66
CA SER A 19 28.83 -11.83 19.55
C SER A 19 27.34 -11.64 19.86
N GLY A 20 26.51 -12.57 19.39
CA GLY A 20 25.10 -12.61 19.74
C GLY A 20 24.17 -12.76 18.53
N PHE A 21 23.10 -13.51 18.77
CA PHE A 21 22.06 -13.78 17.79
C PHE A 21 20.74 -13.98 18.53
N THR A 22 19.68 -13.27 18.14
CA THR A 22 18.34 -13.41 18.74
C THR A 22 18.29 -13.25 20.27
N GLY A 23 19.16 -12.42 20.84
CA GLY A 23 19.20 -12.16 22.28
C GLY A 23 19.85 -13.27 23.12
N VAL A 24 20.68 -14.12 22.52
CA VAL A 24 21.50 -15.11 23.22
C VAL A 24 22.96 -15.07 22.77
N GLY A 25 23.90 -15.40 23.66
CA GLY A 25 25.34 -15.44 23.34
C GLY A 25 26.00 -14.07 23.12
N TYR A 26 25.41 -12.99 23.66
CA TYR A 26 25.91 -11.62 23.54
C TYR A 26 26.69 -11.18 24.78
N PRO A 27 27.69 -10.29 24.66
CA PRO A 27 28.42 -9.76 25.81
C PRO A 27 27.52 -8.88 26.69
N LYS A 28 27.70 -8.97 28.01
CA LYS A 28 26.80 -8.39 29.02
C LYS A 28 27.55 -7.40 29.89
N MET A 29 28.64 -7.81 30.52
CA MET A 29 29.28 -7.07 31.59
C MET A 29 30.04 -5.83 31.11
N ILE A 30 30.81 -5.95 30.03
CA ILE A 30 31.58 -4.86 29.42
C ILE A 30 30.63 -3.82 28.79
N PRO A 31 29.63 -4.20 27.95
CA PRO A 31 28.68 -3.23 27.44
C PRO A 31 27.89 -2.50 28.54
N VAL A 32 27.50 -3.21 29.62
CA VAL A 32 26.82 -2.60 30.77
C VAL A 32 27.75 -1.63 31.50
N ALA A 33 29.01 -1.99 31.74
CA ALA A 33 29.97 -1.11 32.41
C ALA A 33 30.21 0.18 31.62
N LEU A 34 30.26 0.12 30.29
CA LEU A 34 30.39 1.31 29.45
C LEU A 34 29.12 2.18 29.49
N ALA A 35 27.94 1.56 29.46
CA ALA A 35 26.67 2.29 29.62
C ALA A 35 26.58 3.00 30.98
N ASP A 36 26.98 2.32 32.08
CA ASP A 36 27.03 2.89 33.42
C ASP A 36 28.01 4.07 33.49
N HIS A 37 29.16 3.96 32.81
CA HIS A 37 30.13 5.04 32.71
C HIS A 37 29.54 6.28 32.00
N VAL A 38 28.89 6.07 30.85
CA VAL A 38 28.23 7.13 30.08
C VAL A 38 27.14 7.83 30.89
N GLU A 39 26.31 7.06 31.59
CA GLU A 39 25.26 7.60 32.48
C GLU A 39 25.84 8.42 33.63
N LYS A 40 26.80 7.85 34.36
CA LYS A 40 27.38 8.49 35.55
C LYS A 40 28.11 9.80 35.24
N HIS A 41 28.69 9.92 34.05
CA HIS A 41 29.49 11.08 33.64
C HIS A 41 28.77 12.01 32.65
N ASN A 42 27.48 11.76 32.37
CA ASN A 42 26.65 12.54 31.45
C ASN A 42 27.24 12.64 30.02
N LEU A 43 27.70 11.51 29.47
CA LEU A 43 28.34 11.42 28.15
C LEU A 43 27.38 10.97 27.04
N GLN A 44 26.06 11.05 27.26
CA GLN A 44 25.07 10.62 26.28
C GLN A 44 25.24 11.40 24.97
N GLY A 45 25.29 10.67 23.85
CA GLY A 45 25.56 11.25 22.52
C GLY A 45 26.99 11.74 22.28
N GLN A 46 27.90 11.63 23.26
CA GLN A 46 29.32 12.00 23.13
C GLN A 46 30.24 10.78 22.93
N MET A 47 29.74 9.58 23.21
CA MET A 47 30.43 8.30 22.97
C MET A 47 29.54 7.42 22.09
N LYS A 48 29.65 7.58 20.77
CA LYS A 48 28.86 6.86 19.78
C LYS A 48 29.73 5.87 19.00
N PHE A 49 29.17 4.70 18.73
CA PHE A 49 29.89 3.59 18.10
C PHE A 49 29.19 3.06 16.85
N ASN A 50 29.99 2.54 15.93
CA ASN A 50 29.51 1.76 14.78
C ASN A 50 29.41 0.30 15.22
N LEU A 51 28.19 -0.20 15.42
CA LEU A 51 27.94 -1.49 16.06
C LEU A 51 27.60 -2.61 15.06
N PHE A 52 28.35 -3.71 15.15
CA PHE A 52 28.24 -4.90 14.31
C PHE A 52 27.87 -6.10 15.16
N VAL A 53 26.75 -6.75 14.88
CA VAL A 53 26.26 -7.92 15.65
C VAL A 53 25.74 -8.97 14.68
N GLY A 54 25.77 -10.26 15.02
CA GLY A 54 25.26 -11.30 14.13
C GLY A 54 23.79 -11.10 13.73
N ALA A 55 22.93 -10.86 14.72
CA ALA A 55 21.55 -10.40 14.51
C ALA A 55 21.17 -9.41 15.63
N SER A 56 20.09 -9.65 16.38
CA SER A 56 19.74 -8.84 17.56
C SER A 56 20.50 -9.28 18.82
N SER A 57 20.82 -8.32 19.68
CA SER A 57 21.42 -8.54 21.00
C SER A 57 20.36 -8.41 22.12
N GLY A 58 20.79 -8.45 23.38
CA GLY A 58 19.94 -8.33 24.57
C GLY A 58 19.33 -6.95 24.78
N ALA A 59 18.14 -6.92 25.39
CA ALA A 59 17.43 -5.68 25.70
C ALA A 59 18.11 -4.84 26.80
N ASP A 60 18.91 -5.48 27.65
CA ASP A 60 19.68 -4.89 28.74
C ASP A 60 20.99 -4.23 28.28
N THR A 61 21.47 -4.57 27.08
CA THR A 61 22.72 -4.04 26.50
C THR A 61 22.43 -3.10 25.33
N GLU A 62 22.17 -3.64 24.14
CA GLU A 62 22.01 -2.87 22.89
C GLU A 62 20.88 -1.84 22.97
N ASN A 63 19.72 -2.27 23.48
CA ASN A 63 18.57 -1.38 23.58
C ASN A 63 18.76 -0.30 24.68
N ARG A 64 19.64 -0.55 25.67
CA ARG A 64 20.08 0.48 26.63
C ARG A 64 21.05 1.46 25.98
N TRP A 65 22.05 0.97 25.24
CA TRP A 65 22.99 1.79 24.46
C TRP A 65 22.26 2.75 23.52
N ALA A 66 21.22 2.27 22.82
CA ALA A 66 20.38 3.11 21.97
C ALA A 66 19.61 4.19 22.75
N GLY A 67 19.20 3.90 23.99
CA GLY A 67 18.55 4.86 24.89
C GLY A 67 19.50 5.96 25.37
N LEU A 68 20.78 5.67 25.47
CA LEU A 68 21.86 6.59 25.84
C LEU A 68 22.50 7.30 24.64
N ASP A 69 21.93 7.12 23.44
CA ASP A 69 22.44 7.65 22.17
C ASP A 69 23.90 7.21 21.86
N MET A 70 24.29 6.01 22.28
CA MET A 70 25.65 5.47 22.08
C MET A 70 25.87 4.76 20.74
N ILE A 71 24.85 4.68 19.87
CA ILE A 71 24.93 3.97 18.60
C ILE A 71 24.83 4.98 17.47
N ASP A 72 25.85 5.03 16.61
CA ASP A 72 25.86 5.86 15.42
C ASP A 72 25.42 5.07 14.17
N ARG A 73 25.98 3.88 13.97
CA ARG A 73 25.56 2.92 12.93
C ARG A 73 25.26 1.56 13.52
N ARG A 74 24.35 0.80 12.90
CA ARG A 74 23.99 -0.56 13.32
C ARG A 74 23.76 -1.51 12.15
N TYR A 75 24.28 -2.74 12.26
CA TYR A 75 24.14 -3.82 11.26
C TYR A 75 24.01 -5.21 11.89
N PRO A 76 23.26 -6.18 11.32
CA PRO A 76 22.30 -6.08 10.22
C PRO A 76 20.84 -6.25 10.67
N HIS A 77 20.59 -6.54 11.94
CA HIS A 77 19.24 -6.81 12.46
C HIS A 77 19.16 -6.38 13.91
N GLN A 78 18.06 -5.78 14.35
CA GLN A 78 17.89 -5.35 15.74
C GLN A 78 16.52 -5.72 16.28
N VAL A 79 16.42 -5.82 17.61
CA VAL A 79 15.13 -5.91 18.31
C VAL A 79 15.22 -5.05 19.57
N GLY A 80 14.38 -4.03 19.67
CA GLY A 80 14.26 -3.24 20.89
C GLY A 80 13.56 -1.91 20.68
N LYS A 81 12.80 -1.46 21.68
CA LYS A 81 11.97 -0.24 21.57
C LYS A 81 12.79 1.03 21.40
N ASN A 82 13.90 1.18 22.12
CA ASN A 82 14.75 2.36 22.07
C ASN A 82 15.57 2.42 20.79
N ILE A 83 16.12 1.27 20.36
CA ILE A 83 16.87 1.19 19.11
C ILE A 83 15.96 1.42 17.90
N GLN A 84 14.79 0.79 17.87
CA GLN A 84 13.76 1.07 16.86
C GLN A 84 13.38 2.56 16.85
N LYS A 85 13.18 3.17 18.03
CA LYS A 85 12.89 4.60 18.13
C LYS A 85 14.05 5.46 17.60
N GLY A 86 15.30 5.11 17.92
CA GLY A 86 16.48 5.82 17.44
C GLY A 86 16.64 5.77 15.92
N ILE A 87 16.41 4.60 15.32
CA ILE A 87 16.43 4.41 13.87
C ILE A 87 15.35 5.26 13.19
N ASN A 88 14.11 5.12 13.65
CA ASN A 88 12.98 5.83 13.04
C ASN A 88 13.00 7.36 13.29
N GLN A 89 13.81 7.84 14.24
CA GLN A 89 14.08 9.26 14.47
C GLN A 89 15.31 9.77 13.69
N GLY A 90 16.02 8.90 12.97
CA GLY A 90 17.24 9.25 12.24
C GLY A 90 18.49 9.43 13.10
N ARG A 91 18.43 9.10 14.41
CA ARG A 91 19.58 9.19 15.32
C ARG A 91 20.57 8.04 15.18
N ILE A 92 20.08 6.88 14.74
CA ILE A 92 20.86 5.66 14.49
C ILE A 92 20.74 5.33 13.01
N ARG A 93 21.88 5.25 12.32
CA ARG A 93 21.95 4.85 10.92
C ARG A 93 21.97 3.33 10.83
N PHE A 94 20.82 2.73 10.54
CA PHE A 94 20.67 1.30 10.46
C PHE A 94 20.65 0.84 9.01
N ALA A 95 21.41 -0.21 8.71
CA ALA A 95 21.31 -0.92 7.45
C ALA A 95 21.10 -2.39 7.76
N ASP A 96 19.90 -2.86 7.45
CA ASP A 96 19.63 -4.28 7.47
C ASP A 96 20.15 -4.99 6.23
N LYS A 97 20.44 -6.27 6.42
CA LYS A 97 21.04 -7.13 5.40
C LYS A 97 20.52 -8.54 5.61
N HIS A 98 20.44 -9.29 4.51
CA HIS A 98 20.40 -10.75 4.54
C HIS A 98 21.45 -11.28 5.52
N LEU A 99 21.02 -12.07 6.50
CA LEU A 99 21.91 -12.55 7.56
C LEU A 99 23.03 -13.44 7.01
N SER A 100 22.80 -14.15 5.90
CA SER A 100 23.84 -14.92 5.21
C SER A 100 24.95 -14.06 4.60
N LEU A 101 24.61 -12.85 4.17
CA LEU A 101 25.53 -11.97 3.44
C LEU A 101 26.30 -11.03 4.36
N PHE A 102 25.76 -10.70 5.53
CA PHE A 102 26.41 -9.77 6.45
C PHE A 102 27.83 -10.21 6.86
N PRO A 103 28.08 -11.45 7.34
CA PRO A 103 29.42 -11.87 7.77
C PRO A 103 30.44 -11.84 6.63
N GLN A 104 30.08 -12.32 5.44
CA GLN A 104 31.00 -12.30 4.30
C GLN A 104 31.28 -10.87 3.79
N ASP A 105 30.28 -9.99 3.77
CA ASP A 105 30.45 -8.61 3.32
C ASP A 105 31.33 -7.83 4.33
N LEU A 106 31.32 -8.24 5.60
CA LEU A 106 32.26 -7.77 6.63
C LEU A 106 33.70 -8.18 6.31
N VAL A 107 33.96 -9.45 6.02
CA VAL A 107 35.31 -9.93 5.65
C VAL A 107 35.77 -9.38 4.29
N TYR A 108 34.83 -9.04 3.39
CA TYR A 108 35.15 -8.32 2.15
C TYR A 108 35.56 -6.86 2.37
N GLY A 109 35.45 -6.35 3.61
CA GLY A 109 35.79 -4.99 3.97
C GLY A 109 34.76 -3.95 3.55
N PHE A 110 33.56 -4.32 3.11
CA PHE A 110 32.57 -3.33 2.64
C PHE A 110 32.09 -2.38 3.72
N TYR A 111 32.16 -2.81 4.99
CA TYR A 111 31.79 -1.99 6.13
C TYR A 111 32.95 -1.16 6.70
N THR A 112 34.20 -1.54 6.39
CA THR A 112 35.41 -0.85 6.87
C THR A 112 36.14 -0.07 5.77
N LYS A 113 35.70 -0.17 4.51
CA LYS A 113 36.32 0.48 3.34
C LYS A 113 36.55 1.99 3.45
N ASP A 114 35.70 2.68 4.21
CA ASP A 114 35.73 4.14 4.40
C ASP A 114 36.38 4.53 5.73
N LYS A 115 36.91 3.55 6.49
CA LYS A 115 37.60 3.78 7.75
C LYS A 115 39.02 4.29 7.44
N PRO A 116 39.48 5.38 8.09
CA PRO A 116 40.72 6.06 7.68
C PRO A 116 42.00 5.32 8.10
N ASP A 117 41.98 4.61 9.23
CA ASP A 117 43.20 4.14 9.89
C ASP A 117 43.59 2.70 9.53
N ASN A 118 42.61 1.82 9.37
CA ASN A 118 42.78 0.43 8.96
C ASN A 118 41.45 -0.16 8.44
N ASP A 119 41.48 -1.41 7.99
CA ASP A 119 40.34 -2.16 7.46
C ASP A 119 39.69 -3.11 8.49
N LEU A 120 40.05 -3.00 9.78
CA LEU A 120 39.59 -3.86 10.87
C LEU A 120 38.55 -3.18 11.77
N LEU A 121 37.82 -3.98 12.55
CA LEU A 121 37.01 -3.54 13.68
C LEU A 121 37.93 -3.21 14.85
N ASP A 122 37.75 -2.04 15.46
CA ASP A 122 38.64 -1.55 16.52
C ASP A 122 38.62 -2.46 17.76
N ILE A 123 37.44 -2.92 18.15
CA ILE A 123 37.24 -3.79 19.31
C ILE A 123 36.14 -4.80 18.99
N VAL A 124 36.41 -6.07 19.25
CA VAL A 124 35.41 -7.14 19.20
C VAL A 124 35.22 -7.73 20.58
N ILE A 125 33.97 -7.72 21.06
CA ILE A 125 33.58 -8.17 22.39
C ILE A 125 32.74 -9.43 22.22
N VAL A 126 33.18 -10.53 22.81
CA VAL A 126 32.54 -11.84 22.62
C VAL A 126 32.25 -12.52 23.95
N GLU A 127 31.11 -13.20 24.03
CA GLU A 127 30.79 -14.08 25.16
C GLU A 127 31.19 -15.52 24.89
N ALA A 128 32.10 -16.05 25.71
CA ALA A 128 32.54 -17.43 25.72
C ALA A 128 31.89 -18.21 26.86
N THR A 129 31.59 -19.50 26.65
CA THR A 129 31.29 -20.43 27.76
C THR A 129 32.55 -21.12 28.28
N ALA A 130 33.56 -21.25 27.42
CA ALA A 130 34.88 -21.77 27.76
C ALA A 130 35.93 -21.25 26.77
N ILE A 131 37.19 -21.40 27.17
CA ILE A 131 38.35 -21.27 26.28
C ILE A 131 39.05 -22.64 26.34
N THR A 132 39.29 -23.26 25.19
CA THR A 132 39.94 -24.57 25.13
C THR A 132 41.42 -24.47 25.54
N GLU A 133 42.09 -25.60 25.80
CA GLU A 133 43.52 -25.63 26.11
C GLU A 133 44.38 -25.08 24.97
N ASP A 134 43.92 -25.22 23.72
CA ASP A 134 44.54 -24.65 22.52
C ASP A 134 44.25 -23.14 22.35
N GLY A 135 43.55 -22.53 23.32
CA GLY A 135 43.20 -21.12 23.31
C GLY A 135 42.02 -20.76 22.40
N TRP A 136 41.21 -21.73 21.97
CA TRP A 136 40.08 -21.46 21.07
C TRP A 136 38.83 -21.06 21.83
N PHE A 137 38.02 -20.23 21.20
CA PHE A 137 36.82 -19.66 21.78
C PHE A 137 35.64 -20.61 21.65
N VAL A 138 35.04 -21.01 22.77
CA VAL A 138 33.80 -21.80 22.77
C VAL A 138 32.61 -20.83 22.93
N PRO A 139 31.76 -20.66 21.90
CA PRO A 139 30.64 -19.72 21.96
C PRO A 139 29.61 -20.06 23.04
N GLY A 140 28.75 -19.08 23.33
CA GLY A 140 27.51 -19.28 24.09
C GLY A 140 26.40 -19.96 23.27
N ALA A 141 25.15 -19.65 23.61
CA ALA A 141 23.97 -20.22 22.96
C ALA A 141 23.77 -19.76 21.49
N SER A 142 24.70 -19.00 20.93
CA SER A 142 24.73 -18.68 19.50
C SER A 142 26.14 -18.56 18.94
N VAL A 143 26.25 -18.75 17.62
CA VAL A 143 27.47 -18.45 16.85
C VAL A 143 27.31 -17.10 16.13
N GLY A 144 26.22 -16.90 15.38
CA GLY A 144 25.98 -15.67 14.63
C GLY A 144 27.12 -15.36 13.66
N ALA A 145 27.59 -14.11 13.67
CA ALA A 145 28.73 -13.64 12.86
C ALA A 145 30.07 -13.69 13.63
N THR A 146 30.13 -14.35 14.79
CA THR A 146 31.28 -14.30 15.69
C THR A 146 32.61 -14.72 15.03
N PRO A 147 32.68 -15.78 14.19
CA PRO A 147 33.92 -16.13 13.50
C PRO A 147 34.46 -14.98 12.64
N GLU A 148 33.60 -14.35 11.84
CA GLU A 148 33.99 -13.24 10.96
C GLU A 148 34.28 -11.96 11.73
N LEU A 149 33.58 -11.69 12.83
CA LEU A 149 33.90 -10.58 13.72
C LEU A 149 35.32 -10.75 14.29
N LEU A 150 35.67 -11.95 14.77
CA LEU A 150 37.01 -12.24 15.28
C LEU A 150 38.09 -12.17 14.19
N GLN A 151 37.80 -12.63 12.96
CA GLN A 151 38.72 -12.46 11.82
C GLN A 151 39.02 -10.98 11.54
N MET A 152 38.02 -10.12 11.72
CA MET A 152 38.12 -8.68 11.45
C MET A 152 38.53 -7.87 12.68
N ALA A 153 38.89 -8.48 13.81
CA ALA A 153 39.25 -7.76 15.03
C ALA A 153 40.69 -7.20 14.99
N ASP A 154 40.85 -5.93 15.38
CA ASP A 154 42.13 -5.36 15.82
C ASP A 154 42.43 -5.78 17.27
N LYS A 155 41.43 -5.65 18.15
CA LYS A 155 41.49 -6.07 19.56
C LYS A 155 40.30 -6.91 19.95
N ILE A 156 40.54 -7.88 20.83
CA ILE A 156 39.54 -8.83 21.31
C ILE A 156 39.37 -8.66 22.82
N MET A 157 38.11 -8.58 23.26
CA MET A 157 37.71 -8.66 24.65
C MET A 157 36.79 -9.87 24.84
N ILE A 158 37.11 -10.72 25.80
CA ILE A 158 36.38 -11.96 26.04
C ILE A 158 35.65 -11.84 27.38
N GLU A 159 34.34 -12.05 27.37
CA GLU A 159 33.54 -12.32 28.55
C GLU A 159 33.36 -13.82 28.71
N VAL A 160 33.98 -14.43 29.71
CA VAL A 160 33.77 -15.85 30.03
C VAL A 160 32.58 -15.94 30.98
N ASN A 161 31.48 -16.51 30.52
CA ASN A 161 30.26 -16.64 31.30
C ASN A 161 30.29 -17.88 32.18
N THR A 162 30.58 -17.72 33.46
CA THR A 162 30.70 -18.80 34.45
C THR A 162 29.36 -19.21 35.06
N ALA A 163 28.26 -18.51 34.74
CA ALA A 163 26.92 -18.85 35.20
C ALA A 163 26.22 -19.94 34.37
N ILE A 164 26.79 -20.31 33.22
CA ILE A 164 26.28 -21.35 32.32
C ILE A 164 27.36 -22.41 32.07
N PRO A 165 27.00 -23.67 31.76
CA PRO A 165 27.99 -24.70 31.48
C PRO A 165 28.72 -24.43 30.16
N SER A 166 29.91 -25.04 30.01
CA SER A 166 30.61 -25.08 28.72
C SER A 166 29.72 -25.73 27.65
N PHE A 167 29.67 -25.10 26.49
CA PHE A 167 29.01 -25.64 25.30
C PHE A 167 29.99 -26.25 24.29
N GLU A 168 31.19 -26.60 24.74
CA GLU A 168 32.19 -27.24 23.91
C GLU A 168 31.64 -28.52 23.26
N GLY A 169 31.87 -28.67 21.96
CA GLY A 169 31.33 -29.77 21.15
C GLY A 169 29.96 -29.51 20.54
N LEU A 170 29.21 -28.50 21.01
CA LEU A 170 27.90 -28.17 20.45
C LEU A 170 28.02 -27.58 19.04
N HIS A 171 28.93 -26.63 18.83
CA HIS A 171 29.01 -25.80 17.63
C HIS A 171 29.72 -26.52 16.47
N ASP A 172 29.44 -26.08 15.23
CA ASP A 172 30.16 -26.48 14.01
C ASP A 172 30.60 -25.22 13.26
N ILE A 173 31.88 -24.89 13.36
CA ILE A 173 32.45 -23.60 12.97
C ILE A 173 33.21 -23.72 11.66
N VAL A 174 32.77 -22.95 10.66
CA VAL A 174 33.47 -22.79 9.40
C VAL A 174 33.84 -21.32 9.23
N ASN A 175 35.13 -21.05 9.05
CA ASN A 175 35.61 -19.69 8.81
C ASN A 175 35.31 -19.24 7.37
N CYS A 176 34.88 -17.99 7.23
CA CYS A 176 34.73 -17.37 5.91
C CYS A 176 36.02 -17.47 5.07
N SER A 177 35.89 -18.01 3.86
CA SER A 177 36.94 -17.99 2.84
C SER A 177 36.61 -16.96 1.75
N LEU A 178 37.62 -16.24 1.28
CA LEU A 178 37.47 -15.20 0.25
C LEU A 178 37.40 -15.77 -1.18
N PRO A 179 36.55 -15.24 -2.06
CA PRO A 179 36.67 -15.43 -3.50
C PRO A 179 38.04 -14.94 -4.01
N PRO A 180 38.57 -15.53 -5.10
CA PRO A 180 37.96 -16.56 -5.94
C PRO A 180 38.17 -18.00 -5.43
N HIS A 181 38.66 -18.20 -4.20
CA HIS A 181 39.06 -19.52 -3.68
C HIS A 181 38.12 -20.12 -2.63
N ARG A 182 36.94 -19.51 -2.42
CA ARG A 182 35.90 -20.02 -1.53
C ARG A 182 35.54 -21.47 -1.89
N LYS A 183 35.51 -22.33 -0.89
CA LYS A 183 35.17 -23.75 -1.04
C LYS A 183 33.66 -23.95 -0.90
N PRO A 184 33.08 -24.95 -1.59
CA PRO A 184 31.68 -25.32 -1.37
C PRO A 184 31.50 -25.85 0.06
N TYR A 185 30.32 -25.62 0.63
CA TYR A 185 29.97 -26.22 1.92
C TYR A 185 29.59 -27.69 1.68
N MET A 186 30.32 -28.62 2.29
CA MET A 186 30.11 -30.06 2.09
C MET A 186 28.99 -30.62 2.98
N ILE A 187 27.84 -29.92 3.01
CA ILE A 187 26.64 -30.28 3.75
C ILE A 187 25.64 -30.92 2.78
N MET A 188 25.20 -32.14 3.11
CA MET A 188 24.21 -32.93 2.38
C MET A 188 23.03 -33.34 3.29
N ASN A 189 23.20 -33.30 4.61
CA ASN A 189 22.18 -33.57 5.62
C ASN A 189 22.25 -32.56 6.77
N VAL A 190 21.14 -32.39 7.52
CA VAL A 190 21.02 -31.45 8.64
C VAL A 190 21.88 -31.78 9.87
N GLU A 191 22.53 -32.95 9.90
CA GLU A 191 23.41 -33.40 10.99
C GLU A 191 24.90 -33.36 10.61
N ASP A 192 25.22 -33.10 9.34
CA ASP A 192 26.61 -33.12 8.85
C ASP A 192 27.44 -32.04 9.58
N ARG A 193 28.61 -32.42 10.10
CA ARG A 193 29.58 -31.46 10.66
C ARG A 193 30.74 -31.29 9.68
N ILE A 194 31.04 -30.06 9.31
CA ILE A 194 32.06 -29.74 8.31
C ILE A 194 33.18 -28.84 8.84
N GLY A 195 33.05 -28.40 10.08
CA GLY A 195 33.90 -27.41 10.73
C GLY A 195 34.57 -27.92 12.00
N GLN A 196 34.83 -26.97 12.89
CA GLN A 196 35.48 -27.18 14.19
C GLN A 196 34.48 -26.94 15.32
N VAL A 197 34.76 -27.46 16.52
CA VAL A 197 33.86 -27.34 17.68
C VAL A 197 34.03 -26.02 18.46
N ALA A 198 35.05 -25.24 18.13
CA ALA A 198 35.37 -23.95 18.73
C ALA A 198 35.93 -23.01 17.64
N ILE A 199 35.95 -21.70 17.91
CA ILE A 199 36.43 -20.68 16.96
C ILE A 199 37.91 -20.41 17.21
N PRO A 200 38.81 -20.67 16.25
CA PRO A 200 40.20 -20.25 16.35
C PRO A 200 40.30 -18.73 16.18
N PHE A 201 41.12 -18.08 17.01
CA PHE A 201 41.41 -16.65 16.91
C PHE A 201 42.85 -16.35 17.33
N ASP A 202 43.33 -15.16 17.01
CA ASP A 202 44.67 -14.69 17.37
C ASP A 202 44.70 -14.22 18.83
N THR A 203 45.34 -15.00 19.70
CA THR A 203 45.42 -14.71 21.14
C THR A 203 46.21 -13.44 21.45
N ASP A 204 47.13 -13.02 20.57
CA ASP A 204 47.93 -11.80 20.78
C ASP A 204 47.07 -10.53 20.69
N LYS A 205 45.88 -10.63 20.08
CA LYS A 205 44.90 -9.53 20.01
C LYS A 205 44.02 -9.41 21.26
N VAL A 206 44.10 -10.35 22.21
CA VAL A 206 43.27 -10.31 23.42
C VAL A 206 43.81 -9.25 24.38
N VAL A 207 43.01 -8.21 24.61
CA VAL A 207 43.36 -7.11 25.53
C VAL A 207 42.67 -7.21 26.89
N ALA A 208 41.60 -8.00 26.99
CA ALA A 208 40.90 -8.23 28.24
C ALA A 208 40.16 -9.59 28.25
N VAL A 209 40.23 -10.26 29.40
CA VAL A 209 39.33 -11.37 29.76
C VAL A 209 38.59 -10.98 31.03
N VAL A 210 37.28 -11.03 30.99
CA VAL A 210 36.36 -10.60 32.04
C VAL A 210 35.42 -11.76 32.37
N GLU A 211 35.15 -11.98 33.65
CA GLU A 211 34.14 -12.94 34.07
C GLU A 211 32.74 -12.30 33.95
N SER A 212 31.79 -13.06 33.39
CA SER A 212 30.37 -12.76 33.39
C SER A 212 29.62 -13.81 34.20
N ASP A 213 28.68 -13.37 35.04
CA ASP A 213 27.83 -14.23 35.86
C ASP A 213 26.34 -14.08 35.52
N ARG A 214 26.05 -13.52 34.33
CA ARG A 214 24.69 -13.17 33.90
C ARG A 214 24.16 -14.10 32.82
N PRO A 215 22.97 -14.71 33.00
CA PRO A 215 22.35 -15.50 31.94
C PRO A 215 21.83 -14.62 30.80
N ASP A 216 21.55 -15.23 29.66
CA ASP A 216 20.84 -14.57 28.56
C ASP A 216 19.45 -14.08 29.00
N CYS A 217 19.08 -12.88 28.56
CA CYS A 217 17.82 -12.23 28.94
C CYS A 217 16.80 -12.26 27.80
N THR A 218 16.24 -13.45 27.52
CA THR A 218 15.14 -13.60 26.56
C THR A 218 13.78 -13.47 27.26
N GLY A 219 12.85 -12.73 26.67
CA GLY A 219 11.47 -12.66 27.17
C GLY A 219 10.75 -14.01 27.07
N PRO A 220 9.62 -14.20 27.78
CA PRO A 220 8.84 -15.43 27.67
C PRO A 220 8.26 -15.59 26.26
N ASN A 221 8.11 -16.84 25.83
CA ASN A 221 7.43 -17.16 24.58
C ASN A 221 5.97 -16.68 24.63
N SER A 222 5.50 -16.11 23.52
CA SER A 222 4.09 -15.78 23.38
C SER A 222 3.28 -17.07 23.22
N PRO A 223 2.21 -17.27 24.01
CA PRO A 223 1.37 -18.45 23.87
C PRO A 223 0.64 -18.42 22.52
N GLU A 224 0.30 -19.59 22.02
CA GLU A 224 -0.62 -19.72 20.89
C GLU A 224 -2.02 -19.24 21.27
N ASP A 225 -2.70 -18.64 20.31
CA ASP A 225 -4.10 -18.24 20.35
C ASP A 225 -4.90 -18.92 19.22
N ALA A 226 -6.23 -18.76 19.25
CA ALA A 226 -7.12 -19.36 18.25
C ALA A 226 -6.80 -18.94 16.80
N THR A 227 -6.26 -17.74 16.60
CA THR A 227 -5.86 -17.25 15.27
C THR A 227 -4.62 -17.99 14.79
N SER A 228 -3.59 -18.08 15.64
CA SER A 228 -2.38 -18.84 15.31
C SER A 228 -2.63 -20.33 15.12
N GLN A 229 -3.54 -20.92 15.90
CA GLN A 229 -3.95 -22.32 15.75
C GLN A 229 -4.68 -22.58 14.42
N ALA A 230 -5.58 -21.67 14.00
CA ALA A 230 -6.25 -21.78 12.70
C ALA A 230 -5.25 -21.70 11.54
N ILE A 231 -4.29 -20.77 11.61
CA ILE A 231 -3.21 -20.65 10.61
C ILE A 231 -2.39 -21.95 10.55
N ALA A 232 -1.98 -22.48 11.71
CA ALA A 232 -1.24 -23.74 11.79
C ALA A 232 -2.04 -24.91 11.21
N GLY A 233 -3.34 -24.97 11.49
CA GLY A 233 -4.24 -26.00 10.96
C GLY A 233 -4.29 -26.01 9.43
N HIS A 234 -4.49 -24.85 8.79
CA HIS A 234 -4.47 -24.76 7.32
C HIS A 234 -3.13 -25.17 6.72
N LEU A 235 -2.03 -24.79 7.37
CA LEU A 235 -0.70 -25.12 6.91
C LEU A 235 -0.42 -26.63 6.99
N ILE A 236 -0.78 -27.26 8.11
CA ILE A 236 -0.59 -28.70 8.32
C ILE A 236 -1.46 -29.49 7.33
N GLU A 237 -2.72 -29.09 7.14
CA GLU A 237 -3.60 -29.70 6.13
C GLU A 237 -2.98 -29.63 4.72
N PHE A 238 -2.41 -28.48 4.36
CA PHE A 238 -1.70 -28.33 3.09
C PHE A 238 -0.49 -29.25 2.98
N LEU A 239 0.37 -29.33 4.01
CA LEU A 239 1.52 -30.22 3.99
C LEU A 239 1.09 -31.69 3.88
N GLU A 240 0.04 -32.11 4.59
CA GLU A 240 -0.49 -33.48 4.50
C GLU A 240 -1.03 -33.76 3.10
N HIS A 241 -1.68 -32.77 2.48
CA HIS A 241 -2.15 -32.85 1.11
C HIS A 241 -0.99 -32.98 0.10
N GLU A 242 0.11 -32.24 0.29
CA GLU A 242 1.31 -32.36 -0.55
C GLU A 242 1.97 -33.75 -0.42
N VAL A 243 2.04 -34.30 0.80
CA VAL A 243 2.53 -35.67 1.03
C VAL A 243 1.63 -36.70 0.38
N LYS A 244 0.31 -36.60 0.56
CA LYS A 244 -0.67 -37.51 -0.06
C LYS A 244 -0.55 -37.58 -1.58
N HIS A 245 -0.12 -36.50 -2.23
CA HIS A 245 0.07 -36.43 -3.67
C HIS A 245 1.52 -36.69 -4.12
N GLY A 246 2.41 -37.12 -3.21
CA GLY A 246 3.80 -37.45 -3.53
C GLY A 246 4.66 -36.24 -3.91
N ARG A 247 4.26 -35.01 -3.55
CA ARG A 247 5.04 -33.78 -3.78
C ARG A 247 5.99 -33.45 -2.63
N LEU A 248 5.72 -33.98 -1.44
CA LEU A 248 6.60 -33.99 -0.27
C LEU A 248 6.73 -35.41 0.27
N PRO A 249 7.86 -35.76 0.91
CA PRO A 249 8.02 -37.05 1.59
C PRO A 249 7.25 -37.08 2.92
N GLU A 250 6.98 -38.29 3.44
CA GLU A 250 6.17 -38.49 4.67
C GLU A 250 6.77 -37.85 5.93
N ASN A 251 8.10 -37.70 5.98
CA ASN A 251 8.84 -37.03 7.05
C ASN A 251 9.10 -35.54 6.78
N LEU A 252 8.46 -34.98 5.74
CA LEU A 252 8.70 -33.64 5.22
C LEU A 252 10.18 -33.41 4.82
N LEU A 253 10.50 -32.16 4.53
CA LEU A 253 11.86 -31.69 4.28
C LEU A 253 12.29 -30.81 5.47
N PRO A 254 13.57 -30.47 5.61
CA PRO A 254 14.04 -29.67 6.72
C PRO A 254 13.26 -28.36 6.87
N LEU A 255 12.70 -28.14 8.06
CA LEU A 255 11.89 -26.98 8.33
C LEU A 255 12.76 -25.79 8.77
N GLN A 256 12.42 -24.61 8.26
CA GLN A 256 12.79 -23.33 8.86
C GLN A 256 11.53 -22.62 9.30
N SER A 257 11.48 -22.25 10.58
CA SER A 257 10.41 -21.44 11.16
C SER A 257 11.01 -20.19 11.78
N GLY A 258 10.34 -19.04 11.59
CA GLY A 258 10.62 -17.82 12.32
C GLY A 258 10.30 -17.92 13.82
N ILE A 259 10.40 -16.80 14.53
CA ILE A 259 10.03 -16.67 15.95
C ILE A 259 8.64 -16.01 16.05
N GLY A 260 7.81 -16.45 16.99
CA GLY A 260 6.53 -15.78 17.32
C GLY A 260 5.41 -16.76 17.68
N ASN A 261 4.24 -16.20 18.01
CA ASN A 261 3.06 -17.00 18.37
C ASN A 261 2.62 -17.97 17.26
N ILE A 262 2.63 -17.54 16.00
CA ILE A 262 2.25 -18.40 14.86
C ILE A 262 3.28 -19.50 14.63
N ALA A 263 4.58 -19.17 14.68
CA ALA A 263 5.63 -20.18 14.58
C ALA A 263 5.49 -21.26 15.67
N ASN A 264 5.24 -20.85 16.92
CA ASN A 264 5.00 -21.77 18.03
C ASN A 264 3.78 -22.67 17.77
N ALA A 265 2.68 -22.10 17.27
CA ALA A 265 1.47 -22.86 16.92
C ALA A 265 1.71 -23.86 15.78
N VAL A 266 2.55 -23.52 14.79
CA VAL A 266 2.94 -24.45 13.71
C VAL A 266 3.74 -25.62 14.27
N ILE A 267 4.77 -25.37 15.09
CA ILE A 267 5.53 -26.44 15.74
C ILE A 267 4.66 -27.30 16.66
N GLY A 268 3.78 -26.67 17.46
CA GLY A 268 2.81 -27.35 18.31
C GLY A 268 1.85 -28.22 17.51
N GLY A 269 1.30 -27.71 16.41
CA GLY A 269 0.42 -28.46 15.53
C GLY A 269 1.14 -29.62 14.83
N LEU A 270 2.40 -29.44 14.39
CA LEU A 270 3.20 -30.51 13.80
C LEU A 270 3.41 -31.68 14.78
N SER A 271 3.59 -31.39 16.07
CA SER A 271 3.72 -32.43 17.12
C SER A 271 2.47 -33.30 17.30
N GLN A 272 1.30 -32.78 16.90
CA GLN A 272 0.01 -33.47 16.95
C GLN A 272 -0.40 -34.06 15.60
N SER A 273 0.38 -33.81 14.55
CA SER A 273 0.11 -34.25 13.18
C SER A 273 0.56 -35.69 12.93
N ARG A 274 0.40 -36.15 11.69
CA ARG A 274 0.83 -37.49 11.25
C ARG A 274 2.32 -37.58 10.94
N PHE A 275 3.02 -36.44 10.80
CA PHE A 275 4.43 -36.42 10.42
C PHE A 275 5.31 -37.01 11.53
N LYS A 276 6.35 -37.73 11.12
CA LYS A 276 7.35 -38.33 12.01
C LYS A 276 8.74 -37.97 11.52
N ASP A 277 9.71 -38.00 12.44
CA ASP A 277 11.13 -37.77 12.13
C ASP A 277 11.39 -36.46 11.36
N VAL A 278 10.63 -35.42 11.72
CA VAL A 278 10.75 -34.08 11.14
C VAL A 278 12.06 -33.45 11.60
N SER A 279 12.82 -32.94 10.65
CA SER A 279 14.08 -32.24 10.93
C SER A 279 13.92 -30.72 10.86
N VAL A 280 14.67 -30.01 11.69
CA VAL A 280 14.80 -28.54 11.66
C VAL A 280 16.22 -28.20 11.22
N SER A 281 16.38 -27.41 10.16
CA SER A 281 17.71 -27.02 9.68
C SER A 281 18.21 -25.76 10.38
N GLN A 282 19.34 -25.86 11.10
CA GLN A 282 20.03 -24.71 11.71
C GLN A 282 21.53 -24.60 11.33
N GLN A 283 22.01 -25.37 10.34
CA GLN A 283 23.42 -25.40 9.96
C GLN A 283 23.86 -24.19 9.11
N VAL A 284 25.10 -23.70 9.26
CA VAL A 284 25.74 -22.63 8.44
C VAL A 284 24.70 -21.56 8.02
N SER A 285 24.01 -21.04 9.04
CA SER A 285 22.54 -21.02 9.22
C SER A 285 21.65 -20.52 8.08
N ASN A 286 22.19 -19.73 7.14
CA ASN A 286 21.39 -19.01 6.15
C ASN A 286 21.96 -19.13 4.73
N SER A 287 22.92 -20.02 4.48
CA SER A 287 23.56 -20.15 3.17
C SER A 287 22.56 -20.54 2.06
N PRO A 288 22.39 -19.73 1.00
CA PRO A 288 21.54 -20.07 -0.14
C PRO A 288 21.86 -21.42 -0.79
N GLU A 289 23.15 -21.79 -0.84
CA GLU A 289 23.63 -23.05 -1.39
C GLU A 289 23.06 -24.25 -0.61
N VAL A 290 23.11 -24.18 0.72
CA VAL A 290 22.68 -25.26 1.62
C VAL A 290 21.16 -25.33 1.67
N ILE A 291 20.49 -24.18 1.81
CA ILE A 291 19.02 -24.10 1.86
C ILE A 291 18.40 -24.77 0.63
N ARG A 292 18.91 -24.45 -0.56
CA ARG A 292 18.42 -25.01 -1.82
C ARG A 292 18.76 -26.49 -1.97
N ARG A 293 19.97 -26.89 -1.55
CA ARG A 293 20.42 -28.29 -1.65
C ARG A 293 19.59 -29.22 -0.77
N LEU A 294 19.32 -28.82 0.48
CA LEU A 294 18.51 -29.59 1.42
C LEU A 294 17.01 -29.52 1.08
N GLY A 295 16.59 -28.56 0.27
CA GLY A 295 15.20 -28.37 -0.11
C GLY A 295 14.34 -27.93 1.07
N CYS A 296 14.81 -26.97 1.86
CA CYS A 296 14.10 -26.54 3.07
C CYS A 296 12.67 -26.08 2.79
N ILE A 297 11.77 -26.25 3.76
CA ILE A 297 10.44 -25.60 3.78
C ILE A 297 10.56 -24.37 4.68
N ALA A 298 10.39 -23.19 4.10
CA ALA A 298 10.57 -21.91 4.79
C ALA A 298 9.24 -21.28 5.18
N MET A 299 9.10 -20.92 6.46
CA MET A 299 7.87 -20.35 7.02
C MET A 299 8.18 -19.07 7.80
N ASN A 300 7.65 -17.94 7.34
CA ASN A 300 7.96 -16.63 7.90
C ASN A 300 6.70 -15.74 8.07
N THR A 301 6.78 -14.75 8.96
CA THR A 301 5.67 -13.83 9.26
C THR A 301 5.96 -12.43 8.73
N PRO A 302 5.21 -11.93 7.73
CA PRO A 302 5.31 -10.55 7.27
C PRO A 302 4.47 -9.59 8.14
N VAL A 303 4.71 -8.30 7.95
CA VAL A 303 3.84 -7.19 8.40
C VAL A 303 2.53 -7.20 7.61
N GLU A 304 2.67 -7.26 6.29
CA GLU A 304 1.58 -7.27 5.32
C GLU A 304 2.06 -7.97 4.02
N PHE A 305 1.13 -8.46 3.24
CA PHE A 305 1.35 -8.87 1.86
C PHE A 305 0.30 -8.22 0.97
N ASP A 306 0.58 -8.07 -0.32
CA ASP A 306 -0.42 -7.58 -1.26
C ASP A 306 -1.15 -8.68 -2.01
N ILE A 307 -2.20 -8.27 -2.73
CA ILE A 307 -3.00 -9.18 -3.54
C ILE A 307 -2.17 -9.87 -4.64
N TYR A 308 -1.03 -9.35 -5.07
CA TYR A 308 -0.20 -10.01 -6.08
C TYR A 308 0.81 -11.00 -5.47
N GLY A 309 0.96 -10.99 -4.15
CA GLY A 309 1.85 -11.87 -3.41
C GLY A 309 3.25 -11.28 -3.23
N HIS A 310 3.39 -9.96 -3.19
CA HIS A 310 4.58 -9.33 -2.62
C HIS A 310 4.40 -9.19 -1.11
N ALA A 311 5.49 -9.23 -0.35
CA ALA A 311 5.44 -9.11 1.10
C ALA A 311 6.39 -8.06 1.67
N ASN A 312 5.94 -7.47 2.77
CA ASN A 312 6.63 -6.51 3.59
C ASN A 312 6.86 -7.14 4.96
N SER A 313 8.11 -7.35 5.33
CA SER A 313 8.55 -7.92 6.62
C SER A 313 9.13 -6.85 7.55
N THR A 314 9.46 -5.66 7.05
CA THR A 314 10.30 -4.70 7.78
C THR A 314 9.64 -3.38 8.14
N MET A 315 8.82 -2.79 7.26
CA MET A 315 8.42 -1.38 7.39
C MET A 315 6.92 -1.17 7.54
N ILE A 316 6.50 -0.57 8.64
CA ILE A 316 5.11 -0.13 8.80
C ILE A 316 4.88 1.12 7.96
N ALA A 317 3.84 1.07 7.10
CA ALA A 317 3.46 2.15 6.18
C ALA A 317 4.66 2.66 5.36
N GLY A 318 5.49 1.72 4.88
CA GLY A 318 6.59 1.97 3.96
C GLY A 318 7.79 2.76 4.51
N SER A 319 7.80 3.12 5.80
CA SER A 319 8.83 4.02 6.33
C SER A 319 9.29 3.70 7.74
N ARG A 320 8.42 3.13 8.60
CA ARG A 320 8.77 2.87 10.00
C ARG A 320 9.33 1.46 10.17
N MET A 321 10.65 1.34 10.30
CA MET A 321 11.37 0.10 10.56
C MET A 321 10.86 -0.60 11.83
N LEU A 322 10.64 -1.92 11.73
CA LEU A 322 10.38 -2.82 12.84
C LEU A 322 11.69 -3.33 13.45
N ASN A 323 12.28 -4.33 12.81
CA ASN A 323 13.43 -5.08 13.30
C ASN A 323 14.55 -5.08 12.24
N GLY A 324 14.27 -5.67 11.08
CA GLY A 324 15.13 -5.79 9.90
C GLY A 324 14.72 -7.03 9.10
N LEU A 325 15.16 -7.15 7.85
CA LEU A 325 14.81 -8.28 6.96
C LEU A 325 15.15 -9.64 7.57
N GLY A 326 16.29 -9.71 8.26
CA GLY A 326 16.79 -10.93 8.87
C GLY A 326 17.08 -12.01 7.84
N GLY A 327 16.79 -13.26 8.21
CA GLY A 327 17.02 -14.44 7.37
C GLY A 327 15.90 -14.75 6.39
N SER A 328 14.77 -14.03 6.44
CA SER A 328 13.56 -14.37 5.69
C SER A 328 13.83 -14.48 4.18
N GLY A 329 14.54 -13.51 3.61
CA GLY A 329 14.90 -13.53 2.20
C GLY A 329 15.93 -14.60 1.83
N ASP A 330 16.82 -15.00 2.75
CA ASP A 330 17.76 -16.11 2.51
C ASP A 330 17.01 -17.42 2.30
N PHE A 331 16.01 -17.68 3.15
CA PHE A 331 15.21 -18.90 3.11
C PHE A 331 14.18 -18.88 1.99
N LEU A 332 13.33 -17.85 1.91
CA LEU A 332 12.21 -17.82 0.97
C LEU A 332 12.66 -17.80 -0.51
N ARG A 333 13.82 -17.22 -0.82
CA ARG A 333 14.36 -17.26 -2.20
C ARG A 333 14.84 -18.65 -2.62
N ASN A 334 15.27 -19.47 -1.67
CA ASN A 334 16.05 -20.69 -1.94
C ASN A 334 15.38 -21.99 -1.48
N ALA A 335 14.28 -21.88 -0.75
CA ALA A 335 13.52 -23.02 -0.24
C ALA A 335 12.86 -23.83 -1.37
N LYS A 336 12.50 -25.08 -1.04
CA LYS A 336 11.65 -25.93 -1.87
C LYS A 336 10.19 -25.45 -1.85
N LEU A 337 9.76 -24.92 -0.70
CA LEU A 337 8.46 -24.29 -0.49
C LEU A 337 8.64 -23.05 0.37
N SER A 338 8.15 -21.92 -0.16
CA SER A 338 8.25 -20.62 0.48
C SER A 338 6.89 -20.13 0.94
N ILE A 339 6.72 -20.10 2.25
CA ILE A 339 5.42 -19.91 2.91
C ILE A 339 5.48 -18.66 3.78
N MET A 340 4.48 -17.79 3.59
CA MET A 340 4.26 -16.66 4.49
C MET A 340 2.92 -16.78 5.20
N HIS A 341 2.93 -16.44 6.49
CA HIS A 341 1.75 -16.54 7.33
C HIS A 341 1.59 -15.32 8.24
N THR A 342 0.38 -14.77 8.34
CA THR A 342 0.04 -13.66 9.25
C THR A 342 -1.46 -13.70 9.52
N PRO A 343 -1.95 -13.12 10.63
CA PRO A 343 -3.37 -12.85 10.76
C PRO A 343 -3.83 -11.97 9.59
N SER A 344 -5.06 -12.13 9.11
CA SER A 344 -5.61 -11.33 8.01
C SER A 344 -5.87 -9.87 8.42
N THR A 345 -5.98 -9.62 9.74
CA THR A 345 -6.13 -8.28 10.33
C THR A 345 -5.40 -8.15 11.65
N ARG A 346 -5.07 -6.91 12.02
CA ARG A 346 -4.52 -6.53 13.33
C ARG A 346 -5.35 -5.38 13.93
N PRO A 347 -5.40 -5.25 15.26
CA PRO A 347 -6.06 -4.14 15.90
C PRO A 347 -5.31 -2.83 15.65
N SER A 348 -6.08 -1.77 15.48
CA SER A 348 -5.61 -0.39 15.59
C SER A 348 -5.97 0.18 16.96
N LYS A 349 -5.61 1.45 17.23
CA LYS A 349 -6.03 2.15 18.45
C LYS A 349 -7.56 2.30 18.61
N ARG A 350 -8.32 2.21 17.51
CA ARG A 350 -9.76 2.55 17.47
C ARG A 350 -10.67 1.43 16.98
N ASP A 351 -10.09 0.39 16.39
CA ASP A 351 -10.83 -0.66 15.67
C ASP A 351 -10.09 -2.02 15.83
N PRO A 352 -10.75 -3.05 16.40
CA PRO A 352 -10.18 -4.39 16.57
C PRO A 352 -9.69 -5.05 15.27
N HIS A 353 -10.25 -4.67 14.13
CA HIS A 353 -9.83 -5.11 12.80
C HIS A 353 -9.38 -3.92 11.95
N GLY A 354 -8.81 -2.89 12.59
CA GLY A 354 -8.51 -1.62 11.95
C GLY A 354 -7.34 -1.66 10.96
N ILE A 355 -6.53 -2.71 10.95
CA ILE A 355 -5.42 -2.87 10.02
C ILE A 355 -5.64 -4.17 9.26
N SER A 356 -5.69 -4.13 7.93
CA SER A 356 -5.62 -5.36 7.14
C SER A 356 -4.15 -5.72 6.90
N CYS A 357 -3.82 -7.01 6.99
CA CYS A 357 -2.51 -7.52 6.58
C CYS A 357 -2.48 -7.91 5.10
N VAL A 358 -3.62 -7.78 4.39
CA VAL A 358 -3.70 -7.96 2.94
C VAL A 358 -4.08 -6.62 2.32
N VAL A 359 -3.26 -6.12 1.41
CA VAL A 359 -3.40 -4.76 0.85
C VAL A 359 -3.39 -4.76 -0.68
N PRO A 360 -3.82 -3.68 -1.35
CA PRO A 360 -3.75 -3.60 -2.81
C PRO A 360 -2.32 -3.66 -3.35
N MET A 361 -1.38 -3.03 -2.66
CA MET A 361 0.05 -3.00 -2.96
C MET A 361 0.80 -2.87 -1.63
N ALA A 362 1.86 -3.64 -1.42
CA ALA A 362 2.64 -3.58 -0.20
C ALA A 362 3.33 -2.21 -0.09
N SER A 363 3.31 -1.59 1.09
CA SER A 363 3.90 -0.25 1.29
C SER A 363 5.44 -0.26 1.25
N HIS A 364 6.03 -1.44 1.40
CA HIS A 364 7.43 -1.76 1.16
C HIS A 364 7.49 -3.21 0.64
N VAL A 365 8.54 -3.58 -0.10
CA VAL A 365 8.68 -4.94 -0.64
C VAL A 365 10.03 -5.49 -0.21
N ASP A 366 9.97 -6.48 0.68
CA ASP A 366 11.12 -7.28 1.12
C ASP A 366 11.22 -8.58 0.31
N GLN A 367 10.08 -9.16 -0.06
CA GLN A 367 9.97 -10.35 -0.87
C GLN A 367 9.05 -10.08 -2.05
N THR A 368 9.54 -10.40 -3.25
CA THR A 368 8.76 -10.28 -4.47
C THR A 368 7.78 -11.43 -4.61
N GLU A 369 6.84 -11.30 -5.53
CA GLU A 369 5.90 -12.37 -5.87
C GLU A 369 6.61 -13.64 -6.35
N HIS A 370 7.83 -13.53 -6.88
CA HIS A 370 8.65 -14.66 -7.30
C HIS A 370 9.20 -15.50 -6.15
N ASP A 371 9.17 -14.98 -4.93
CA ASP A 371 9.79 -15.60 -3.75
C ASP A 371 8.76 -16.36 -2.89
N LEU A 372 7.47 -16.26 -3.23
CA LEU A 372 6.38 -16.76 -2.42
C LEU A 372 5.54 -17.79 -3.19
N ASP A 373 5.48 -19.00 -2.64
CA ASP A 373 4.65 -20.09 -3.16
C ASP A 373 3.28 -20.11 -2.49
N VAL A 374 3.22 -19.87 -1.17
CA VAL A 374 2.02 -20.06 -0.37
C VAL A 374 1.83 -18.91 0.63
N ILE A 375 0.59 -18.43 0.74
CA ILE A 375 0.19 -17.44 1.74
C ILE A 375 -0.90 -18.03 2.63
N VAL A 376 -0.78 -17.81 3.95
CA VAL A 376 -1.71 -18.37 4.95
C VAL A 376 -2.18 -17.29 5.92
N THR A 377 -3.49 -17.30 6.19
CA THR A 377 -4.11 -16.51 7.26
C THR A 377 -5.11 -17.39 8.01
N GLU A 378 -5.71 -16.89 9.08
CA GLU A 378 -6.77 -17.61 9.79
C GLU A 378 -8.06 -17.76 8.96
N GLN A 379 -8.15 -17.08 7.80
CA GLN A 379 -9.27 -17.21 6.87
C GLN A 379 -9.10 -18.43 5.93
N GLY A 380 -7.86 -18.88 5.74
CA GLY A 380 -7.51 -19.92 4.77
C GLY A 380 -6.12 -19.74 4.16
N LEU A 381 -5.81 -20.63 3.23
CA LEU A 381 -4.53 -20.75 2.52
C LEU A 381 -4.71 -20.52 1.03
N ALA A 382 -3.79 -19.76 0.44
CA ALA A 382 -3.68 -19.51 -0.99
C ALA A 382 -2.39 -20.14 -1.54
N ASP A 383 -2.52 -21.13 -2.43
CA ASP A 383 -1.41 -21.74 -3.17
C ASP A 383 -1.22 -20.98 -4.49
N LEU A 384 -0.08 -20.33 -4.64
CA LEU A 384 0.20 -19.39 -5.73
C LEU A 384 1.04 -20.01 -6.85
N ARG A 385 1.48 -21.26 -6.68
CA ARG A 385 2.37 -21.95 -7.61
C ARG A 385 1.72 -22.06 -8.99
N GLY A 386 2.40 -21.54 -10.01
CA GLY A 386 1.96 -21.60 -11.40
C GLY A 386 0.86 -20.59 -11.78
N LEU A 387 0.48 -19.67 -10.88
CA LEU A 387 -0.54 -18.65 -11.15
C LEU A 387 0.06 -17.37 -11.74
N CYS A 388 -0.66 -16.72 -12.66
CA CYS A 388 -0.33 -15.36 -13.12
C CYS A 388 -0.80 -14.30 -12.09
N PRO A 389 -0.31 -13.05 -12.13
CA PRO A 389 -0.64 -12.05 -11.09
C PRO A 389 -2.14 -11.86 -10.84
N ARG A 390 -2.97 -11.81 -11.88
CA ARG A 390 -4.43 -11.67 -11.71
C ARG A 390 -5.08 -12.87 -11.03
N ASP A 391 -4.59 -14.09 -11.30
CA ASP A 391 -5.10 -15.30 -10.66
C ASP A 391 -4.63 -15.39 -9.21
N ARG A 392 -3.38 -14.96 -8.92
CA ARG A 392 -2.88 -14.80 -7.54
C ARG A 392 -3.75 -13.84 -6.75
N ALA A 393 -4.06 -12.67 -7.33
CA ALA A 393 -4.92 -11.67 -6.72
C ALA A 393 -6.31 -12.20 -6.38
N GLN A 394 -6.96 -12.87 -7.33
CA GLN A 394 -8.25 -13.46 -7.04
C GLN A 394 -8.15 -14.54 -5.95
N HIS A 395 -7.14 -15.42 -6.03
CA HIS A 395 -6.97 -16.52 -5.08
C HIS A 395 -6.69 -16.02 -3.65
N ILE A 396 -5.82 -15.01 -3.50
CA ILE A 396 -5.52 -14.38 -2.21
C ILE A 396 -6.76 -13.68 -1.64
N ILE A 397 -7.53 -12.97 -2.47
CA ILE A 397 -8.77 -12.30 -2.05
C ILE A 397 -9.80 -13.31 -1.54
N ASP A 398 -9.96 -14.43 -2.24
CA ASP A 398 -10.94 -15.45 -1.90
C ASP A 398 -10.58 -16.21 -0.62
N ARG A 399 -9.29 -16.50 -0.42
CA ARG A 399 -8.82 -17.43 0.64
C ARG A 399 -8.24 -16.76 1.87
N CYS A 400 -7.58 -15.61 1.73
CA CYS A 400 -6.76 -15.04 2.82
C CYS A 400 -7.29 -13.69 3.33
N VAL A 401 -8.15 -13.00 2.59
CA VAL A 401 -8.64 -11.69 2.99
C VAL A 401 -9.79 -11.81 4.00
N HIS A 402 -9.70 -11.03 5.07
CA HIS A 402 -10.76 -10.89 6.07
C HIS A 402 -12.08 -10.38 5.44
N PRO A 403 -13.26 -10.89 5.86
CA PRO A 403 -14.55 -10.47 5.31
C PRO A 403 -14.81 -8.96 5.29
N HIS A 404 -14.26 -8.22 6.26
CA HIS A 404 -14.36 -6.74 6.31
C HIS A 404 -13.67 -6.03 5.13
N TYR A 405 -12.62 -6.61 4.56
CA TYR A 405 -11.79 -6.01 3.53
C TYR A 405 -11.98 -6.66 2.15
N ARG A 406 -12.51 -7.89 2.09
CA ARG A 406 -12.71 -8.64 0.84
C ARG A 406 -13.50 -7.85 -0.22
N PRO A 407 -14.65 -7.19 0.09
CA PRO A 407 -15.37 -6.41 -0.91
C PRO A 407 -14.57 -5.22 -1.43
N LEU A 408 -13.77 -4.57 -0.58
CA LEU A 408 -12.94 -3.43 -0.95
C LEU A 408 -11.80 -3.83 -1.89
N LEU A 409 -11.11 -4.94 -1.58
CA LEU A 409 -10.03 -5.46 -2.42
C LEU A 409 -10.56 -6.04 -3.74
N GLN A 410 -11.74 -6.67 -3.73
CA GLN A 410 -12.38 -7.13 -4.97
C GLN A 410 -12.74 -5.95 -5.89
N ASP A 411 -13.38 -4.89 -5.36
CA ASP A 411 -13.69 -3.68 -6.15
C ASP A 411 -12.42 -3.03 -6.72
N TYR A 412 -11.35 -2.97 -5.92
CA TYR A 412 -10.05 -2.49 -6.39
C TYR A 412 -9.53 -3.32 -7.58
N LEU A 413 -9.49 -4.65 -7.45
CA LEU A 413 -9.00 -5.56 -8.48
C LEU A 413 -9.84 -5.45 -9.76
N ASP A 414 -11.17 -5.46 -9.64
CA ASP A 414 -12.10 -5.39 -10.77
C ASP A 414 -11.94 -4.09 -11.57
N VAL A 415 -11.86 -2.96 -10.87
CA VAL A 415 -11.72 -1.63 -11.50
C VAL A 415 -10.32 -1.47 -12.09
N ALA A 416 -9.27 -1.85 -11.36
CA ALA A 416 -7.89 -1.81 -11.86
C ALA A 416 -7.74 -2.66 -13.12
N THR A 417 -8.24 -3.89 -13.09
CA THR A 417 -8.21 -4.83 -14.23
C THR A 417 -8.90 -4.23 -15.45
N ARG A 418 -10.11 -3.69 -15.29
CA ARG A 418 -10.87 -3.07 -16.38
C ARG A 418 -10.12 -1.90 -17.02
N ILE A 419 -9.55 -1.01 -16.21
CA ILE A 419 -8.83 0.18 -16.68
C ILE A 419 -7.53 -0.22 -17.38
N CYS A 420 -6.74 -1.09 -16.75
CA CYS A 420 -5.43 -1.48 -17.25
C CYS A 420 -5.51 -2.32 -18.52
N ILE A 421 -6.44 -3.28 -18.63
CA ILE A 421 -6.64 -4.06 -19.86
C ILE A 421 -7.03 -3.14 -21.01
N LYS A 422 -7.94 -2.19 -20.80
CA LYS A 422 -8.34 -1.22 -21.84
C LYS A 422 -7.16 -0.40 -22.36
N ARG A 423 -6.11 -0.22 -21.56
CA ARG A 423 -4.89 0.51 -21.91
C ARG A 423 -3.75 -0.38 -22.43
N GLY A 424 -3.94 -1.71 -22.50
CA GLY A 424 -2.89 -2.65 -22.87
C GLY A 424 -1.83 -2.89 -21.78
N ALA A 425 -2.13 -2.58 -20.52
CA ALA A 425 -1.20 -2.67 -19.38
C ALA A 425 -1.72 -3.65 -18.29
N GLY A 426 -2.29 -4.79 -18.69
CA GLY A 426 -3.09 -5.67 -17.83
C GLY A 426 -2.38 -6.84 -17.15
N HIS A 427 -1.04 -6.94 -17.21
CA HIS A 427 -0.31 -8.05 -16.58
C HIS A 427 -0.52 -8.07 -15.06
N GLU A 428 -0.25 -6.93 -14.42
CA GLU A 428 -0.46 -6.69 -12.99
C GLU A 428 -1.21 -5.36 -12.80
N PRO A 429 -2.55 -5.39 -12.72
CA PRO A 429 -3.35 -4.17 -12.71
C PRO A 429 -3.24 -3.33 -11.43
N HIS A 430 -2.84 -2.06 -11.56
CA HIS A 430 -2.82 -1.10 -10.47
C HIS A 430 -3.45 0.25 -10.82
N MET A 431 -4.06 0.88 -9.82
CA MET A 431 -4.49 2.28 -9.84
C MET A 431 -3.56 3.08 -8.94
N LEU A 432 -2.52 3.71 -9.50
CA LEU A 432 -1.47 4.39 -8.71
C LEU A 432 -2.01 5.51 -7.80
N ASP A 433 -3.13 6.13 -8.15
CA ASP A 433 -3.81 7.13 -7.32
C ASP A 433 -4.53 6.52 -6.10
N LYS A 434 -4.65 5.18 -6.05
CA LYS A 434 -5.43 4.43 -5.04
C LYS A 434 -4.67 3.34 -4.30
N VAL A 435 -3.53 2.85 -4.81
CA VAL A 435 -2.77 1.72 -4.23
C VAL A 435 -2.55 1.83 -2.71
N PHE A 436 -2.21 3.02 -2.21
CA PHE A 436 -1.92 3.27 -0.80
C PHE A 436 -3.06 3.90 -0.01
N LYS A 437 -4.30 3.91 -0.52
CA LYS A 437 -5.43 4.57 0.15
C LYS A 437 -5.76 3.93 1.50
N MET A 438 -5.58 2.62 1.64
CA MET A 438 -5.75 1.94 2.93
C MET A 438 -4.72 2.45 3.95
N HIS A 439 -3.44 2.56 3.57
CA HIS A 439 -2.38 3.10 4.43
C HIS A 439 -2.62 4.56 4.80
N THR A 440 -2.96 5.43 3.83
CA THR A 440 -3.23 6.84 4.14
C THR A 440 -4.44 7.00 5.05
N HIS A 441 -5.51 6.22 4.83
CA HIS A 441 -6.69 6.24 5.68
C HIS A 441 -6.39 5.74 7.11
N LEU A 442 -5.50 4.76 7.27
CA LEU A 442 -5.02 4.34 8.59
C LEU A 442 -4.29 5.48 9.31
N LEU A 443 -3.44 6.22 8.61
CA LEU A 443 -2.69 7.35 9.19
C LEU A 443 -3.61 8.53 9.56
N GLU A 444 -4.61 8.83 8.73
CA GLU A 444 -5.52 9.97 8.92
C GLU A 444 -6.64 9.67 9.91
N HIS A 445 -7.20 8.46 9.89
CA HIS A 445 -8.44 8.12 10.60
C HIS A 445 -8.27 7.02 11.64
N GLY A 446 -7.16 6.27 11.61
CA GLY A 446 -6.87 5.20 12.55
C GLY A 446 -7.49 3.84 12.18
N SER A 447 -7.94 3.65 10.95
CA SER A 447 -8.41 2.35 10.42
C SER A 447 -8.16 2.28 8.91
N MET A 448 -7.94 1.09 8.34
CA MET A 448 -7.88 0.84 6.90
C MET A 448 -9.25 0.62 6.27
N LYS A 449 -10.33 0.55 7.08
CA LYS A 449 -11.68 0.37 6.57
C LYS A 449 -12.14 1.63 5.84
N ILE A 450 -12.12 1.56 4.51
CA ILE A 450 -12.65 2.61 3.64
C ILE A 450 -14.08 2.23 3.30
N HIS A 451 -15.03 3.01 3.78
CA HIS A 451 -16.41 2.89 3.32
C HIS A 451 -16.52 3.59 1.97
N ALA A 452 -16.88 2.85 0.92
CA ALA A 452 -17.36 3.47 -0.30
C ALA A 452 -18.51 4.39 0.09
N CYS A 453 -18.37 5.69 -0.15
CA CYS A 453 -19.42 6.66 0.09
C CYS A 453 -20.58 6.35 -0.86
N LYS A 454 -21.47 5.42 -0.45
CA LYS A 454 -22.76 5.20 -1.08
C LYS A 454 -23.68 6.31 -0.64
N ASP A 455 -23.32 7.55 -0.97
CA ASP A 455 -24.15 8.70 -0.73
C ASP A 455 -25.27 8.70 -1.79
N PRO A 456 -26.52 8.35 -1.43
CA PRO A 456 -27.62 8.31 -2.38
C PRO A 456 -27.88 9.70 -2.99
N VAL A 457 -27.57 10.76 -2.23
CA VAL A 457 -27.67 12.14 -2.69
C VAL A 457 -26.63 12.41 -3.76
N ALA A 458 -25.38 11.96 -3.59
CA ALA A 458 -24.36 12.08 -4.63
C ALA A 458 -24.76 11.38 -5.93
N TYR A 459 -25.33 10.17 -5.87
CA TYR A 459 -25.85 9.50 -7.07
C TYR A 459 -26.99 10.27 -7.73
N ALA A 460 -27.96 10.76 -6.95
CA ALA A 460 -29.04 11.58 -7.46
C ALA A 460 -28.50 12.87 -8.11
N MET A 461 -27.56 13.55 -7.45
CA MET A 461 -26.88 14.74 -7.98
C MET A 461 -26.13 14.43 -9.28
N ALA A 462 -25.48 13.26 -9.39
CA ALA A 462 -24.80 12.86 -10.62
C ALA A 462 -25.78 12.72 -11.80
N TYR A 463 -26.96 12.13 -11.60
CA TYR A 463 -28.00 12.08 -12.64
C TYR A 463 -28.52 13.48 -12.99
N ILE A 464 -28.73 14.35 -12.00
CA ILE A 464 -29.15 15.74 -12.25
C ILE A 464 -28.15 16.48 -13.14
N THR A 465 -26.84 16.18 -13.04
CA THR A 465 -25.82 16.81 -13.90
C THR A 465 -25.96 16.47 -15.38
N LEU A 466 -26.72 15.43 -15.76
CA LEU A 466 -27.01 15.07 -17.15
C LEU A 466 -28.11 15.94 -17.80
N THR A 467 -28.72 16.86 -17.05
CA THR A 467 -29.77 17.76 -17.55
C THR A 467 -29.38 18.51 -18.85
N PRO A 468 -28.17 19.08 -19.02
CA PRO A 468 -27.78 19.71 -20.28
C PRO A 468 -27.85 18.77 -21.49
N LEU A 469 -27.45 17.50 -21.33
CA LEU A 469 -27.53 16.51 -22.39
C LEU A 469 -29.00 16.19 -22.72
N ALA A 470 -29.83 16.02 -21.69
CA ALA A 470 -31.27 15.83 -21.88
C ALA A 470 -31.92 17.03 -22.60
N LEU A 471 -31.50 18.27 -22.29
CA LEU A 471 -31.96 19.48 -22.96
C LEU A 471 -31.53 19.53 -24.43
N LEU A 472 -30.30 19.09 -24.78
CA LEU A 472 -29.87 19.01 -26.18
C LEU A 472 -30.69 18.00 -26.98
N VAL A 473 -30.96 16.83 -26.41
CA VAL A 473 -31.84 15.82 -27.02
C VAL A 473 -33.25 16.38 -27.19
N PHE A 474 -33.76 17.10 -26.18
CA PHE A 474 -35.04 17.79 -26.25
C PHE A 474 -35.07 18.85 -27.36
N TYR A 475 -34.06 19.71 -27.45
CA TYR A 475 -33.94 20.72 -28.51
C TYR A 475 -33.97 20.09 -29.90
N ALA A 476 -33.15 19.06 -30.13
CA ALA A 476 -33.09 18.37 -31.42
C ALA A 476 -34.45 17.73 -31.76
N SER A 477 -35.08 17.08 -30.77
CA SER A 477 -36.38 16.45 -30.93
C SER A 477 -37.48 17.46 -31.29
N VAL A 478 -37.54 18.60 -30.60
CA VAL A 478 -38.52 19.65 -30.88
C VAL A 478 -38.23 20.34 -32.22
N ALA A 479 -36.97 20.62 -32.52
CA ALA A 479 -36.56 21.21 -33.79
C ALA A 479 -36.98 20.35 -34.99
N VAL A 480 -36.79 19.02 -34.91
CA VAL A 480 -37.17 18.08 -35.99
C VAL A 480 -38.68 17.85 -36.05
N SER A 481 -39.33 17.67 -34.91
CA SER A 481 -40.76 17.30 -34.85
C SER A 481 -41.70 18.49 -35.07
N ARG A 482 -41.40 19.64 -34.48
CA ARG A 482 -42.25 20.83 -34.55
C ARG A 482 -41.82 21.78 -35.66
N ARG A 483 -40.54 21.75 -36.06
CA ARG A 483 -39.97 22.62 -37.12
C ARG A 483 -40.24 24.11 -36.85
N GLU A 484 -40.33 24.46 -35.56
CA GLU A 484 -40.54 25.82 -35.10
C GLU A 484 -39.22 26.57 -35.07
N LEU A 485 -39.20 27.72 -35.73
CA LEU A 485 -38.00 28.54 -35.85
C LEU A 485 -37.49 29.00 -34.47
N ILE A 486 -38.39 29.23 -33.50
CA ILE A 486 -37.98 29.63 -32.15
C ILE A 486 -37.11 28.56 -31.47
N SER A 487 -37.39 27.27 -31.68
CA SER A 487 -36.61 26.18 -31.09
C SER A 487 -35.21 26.12 -31.70
N LEU A 488 -35.07 26.42 -32.99
CA LEU A 488 -33.78 26.53 -33.67
C LEU A 488 -32.99 27.78 -33.21
N ILE A 489 -33.67 28.91 -33.03
CA ILE A 489 -33.05 30.15 -32.52
C ILE A 489 -32.53 29.95 -31.09
N MET A 490 -33.33 29.28 -30.26
CA MET A 490 -32.96 28.97 -28.88
C MET A 490 -31.81 27.95 -28.82
N LEU A 491 -31.81 26.93 -29.68
CA LEU A 491 -30.68 26.01 -29.81
C LEU A 491 -29.41 26.71 -30.31
N LEU A 492 -29.52 27.58 -31.32
CA LEU A 492 -28.38 28.33 -31.84
C LEU A 492 -27.76 29.21 -30.75
N GLY A 493 -28.60 29.92 -29.99
CA GLY A 493 -28.12 30.71 -28.86
C GLY A 493 -27.53 29.87 -27.74
N GLN A 494 -28.01 28.64 -27.53
CA GLN A 494 -27.39 27.70 -26.59
C GLN A 494 -25.96 27.31 -27.02
N LEU A 495 -25.77 27.05 -28.32
CA LEU A 495 -24.45 26.67 -28.87
C LEU A 495 -23.47 27.84 -28.82
N THR A 496 -23.91 29.06 -29.15
CA THR A 496 -23.06 30.25 -29.06
C THR A 496 -22.76 30.63 -27.61
N ASN A 497 -23.69 30.39 -26.68
CA ASN A 497 -23.44 30.53 -25.25
C ASN A 497 -22.34 29.58 -24.77
N GLU A 498 -22.32 28.33 -25.25
CA GLU A 498 -21.25 27.37 -24.91
C GLU A 498 -19.90 27.81 -25.51
N LEU A 499 -19.89 28.38 -26.72
CA LEU A 499 -18.68 28.98 -27.29
C LEU A 499 -18.15 30.12 -26.43
N VAL A 500 -19.04 30.99 -25.93
CA VAL A 500 -18.68 32.06 -24.98
C VAL A 500 -18.08 31.46 -23.70
N ASN A 501 -18.65 30.36 -23.16
CA ASN A 501 -18.08 29.67 -22.00
C ASN A 501 -16.64 29.17 -22.28
N ALA A 502 -16.41 28.57 -23.44
CA ALA A 502 -15.09 28.08 -23.83
C ALA A 502 -14.05 29.21 -23.91
N VAL A 503 -14.41 30.34 -24.52
CA VAL A 503 -13.55 31.53 -24.58
C VAL A 503 -13.26 32.09 -23.20
N LEU A 504 -14.28 32.20 -22.33
CA LEU A 504 -14.10 32.70 -20.96
C LEU A 504 -13.21 31.77 -20.12
N LYS A 505 -13.33 30.45 -20.29
CA LYS A 505 -12.46 29.48 -19.61
C LYS A 505 -11.01 29.62 -19.99
N GLU A 506 -10.74 29.83 -21.28
CA GLU A 506 -9.40 30.03 -21.79
C GLU A 506 -8.82 31.39 -21.35
N HIS A 507 -9.67 32.39 -21.17
CA HIS A 507 -9.24 33.70 -20.67
C HIS A 507 -8.90 33.67 -19.17
N PHE A 508 -9.75 33.06 -18.33
CA PHE A 508 -9.56 33.09 -16.88
C PHE A 508 -8.57 32.04 -16.35
N GLN A 509 -8.47 30.88 -16.99
CA GLN A 509 -7.55 29.79 -16.63
C GLN A 509 -7.55 29.34 -15.16
N ILE A 510 -8.67 29.57 -14.43
CA ILE A 510 -8.79 29.17 -13.02
C ILE A 510 -9.09 27.66 -12.93
N LYS A 511 -8.26 26.93 -12.18
CA LYS A 511 -8.37 25.48 -11.98
C LYS A 511 -9.63 25.08 -11.19
N ARG A 512 -10.04 23.81 -11.34
CA ARG A 512 -11.11 23.19 -10.54
C ARG A 512 -10.65 22.95 -9.09
N PRO A 513 -11.57 22.83 -8.12
CA PRO A 513 -11.23 22.50 -6.73
C PRO A 513 -10.51 21.16 -6.60
N TYR A 514 -10.98 20.15 -7.35
CA TYR A 514 -10.44 18.80 -7.36
C TYR A 514 -10.13 18.37 -8.80
N GLY A 515 -8.84 18.39 -9.17
CA GLY A 515 -8.40 18.18 -10.56
C GLY A 515 -8.70 16.78 -11.14
N HIS A 516 -8.91 15.77 -10.31
CA HIS A 516 -9.22 14.40 -10.74
C HIS A 516 -10.68 14.23 -11.21
N LEU A 517 -11.58 15.17 -10.89
CA LEU A 517 -13.00 15.09 -11.23
C LEU A 517 -13.33 15.65 -12.62
N GLY A 518 -12.41 16.32 -13.32
CA GLY A 518 -12.67 16.81 -14.67
C GLY A 518 -11.47 17.47 -15.34
N THR A 519 -11.44 17.42 -16.66
CA THR A 519 -10.37 18.05 -17.46
C THR A 519 -10.62 19.55 -17.65
N GLY A 520 -9.53 20.31 -17.84
CA GLY A 520 -9.55 21.74 -18.17
C GLY A 520 -9.91 22.70 -17.02
N TYR A 521 -10.10 23.98 -17.38
CA TYR A 521 -10.39 25.07 -16.45
C TYR A 521 -11.83 25.06 -15.93
N GLY A 522 -12.01 25.50 -14.69
CA GLY A 522 -13.27 25.43 -13.93
C GLY A 522 -14.11 26.72 -13.94
N MET A 523 -13.56 27.85 -14.38
CA MET A 523 -14.23 29.16 -14.34
C MET A 523 -14.54 29.68 -15.76
N PRO A 524 -15.80 30.05 -16.08
CA PRO A 524 -17.03 29.83 -15.31
C PRO A 524 -17.60 28.41 -15.52
N SER A 525 -18.49 27.96 -14.64
CA SER A 525 -19.12 26.62 -14.74
C SER A 525 -19.98 26.47 -16.01
N SER A 526 -19.64 25.54 -16.92
CA SER A 526 -20.41 25.33 -18.16
C SER A 526 -21.82 24.83 -17.88
N HIS A 527 -22.00 23.89 -16.93
CA HIS A 527 -23.32 23.34 -16.63
C HIS A 527 -24.28 24.40 -16.08
N ALA A 528 -23.79 25.28 -15.20
CA ALA A 528 -24.59 26.39 -14.67
C ALA A 528 -24.93 27.38 -15.79
N GLN A 529 -23.94 27.81 -16.58
CA GLN A 529 -24.15 28.73 -17.69
C GLN A 529 -25.14 28.18 -18.74
N PHE A 530 -25.07 26.88 -19.01
CA PHE A 530 -25.95 26.20 -19.97
C PHE A 530 -27.41 26.22 -19.52
N VAL A 531 -27.70 25.75 -18.30
CA VAL A 531 -29.09 25.63 -17.81
C VAL A 531 -29.72 26.99 -17.50
N TRP A 532 -28.92 27.96 -17.04
CA TRP A 532 -29.43 29.29 -16.78
C TRP A 532 -29.74 30.07 -18.06
N TYR A 533 -28.99 29.87 -19.15
CA TYR A 533 -29.40 30.38 -20.47
C TYR A 533 -30.77 29.82 -20.90
N PHE A 534 -30.93 28.49 -20.85
CA PHE A 534 -32.19 27.80 -21.22
C PHE A 534 -33.36 28.37 -20.41
N THR A 535 -33.17 28.47 -19.10
CA THR A 535 -34.18 28.95 -18.17
C THR A 535 -34.53 30.40 -18.41
N THR A 536 -33.56 31.28 -18.61
CA THR A 536 -33.81 32.69 -18.86
C THR A 536 -34.53 32.91 -20.19
N PHE A 537 -34.00 32.40 -21.29
CA PHE A 537 -34.61 32.57 -22.60
C PHE A 537 -36.02 31.95 -22.65
N GLY A 538 -36.15 30.70 -22.18
CA GLY A 538 -37.40 29.97 -22.16
C GLY A 538 -38.46 30.64 -21.29
N SER A 539 -38.08 31.18 -20.12
CA SER A 539 -39.01 31.89 -19.23
C SER A 539 -39.52 33.18 -19.85
N ILE A 540 -38.63 33.99 -20.45
CA ILE A 540 -39.03 35.23 -21.11
C ILE A 540 -40.00 34.92 -22.26
N TYR A 541 -39.66 33.94 -23.10
CA TYR A 541 -40.49 33.55 -24.23
C TYR A 541 -41.87 33.01 -23.79
N LEU A 542 -41.91 32.11 -22.81
CA LEU A 542 -43.13 31.52 -22.26
C LEU A 542 -44.05 32.58 -21.65
N LEU A 543 -43.50 33.52 -20.89
CA LEU A 543 -44.29 34.55 -20.23
C LEU A 543 -44.87 35.55 -21.23
N ARG A 544 -44.07 35.97 -22.24
CA ARG A 544 -44.47 37.01 -23.20
C ARG A 544 -45.31 36.52 -24.38
N HIS A 545 -45.07 35.32 -24.90
CA HIS A 545 -45.58 34.95 -26.22
C HIS A 545 -46.52 33.74 -26.22
N ILE A 546 -46.34 32.79 -25.32
CA ILE A 546 -47.22 31.62 -25.27
C ILE A 546 -48.48 32.02 -24.52
N GLN A 547 -49.69 31.84 -25.06
CA GLN A 547 -50.93 31.97 -24.28
C GLN A 547 -51.43 30.59 -23.87
N LEU A 548 -51.80 30.44 -22.60
CA LEU A 548 -52.36 29.22 -22.04
C LEU A 548 -53.72 29.54 -21.41
N THR A 549 -54.65 28.59 -21.48
CA THR A 549 -56.01 28.72 -20.92
C THR A 549 -56.00 29.04 -19.42
N ASN A 550 -54.98 28.57 -18.69
CA ASN A 550 -54.76 28.93 -17.30
C ASN A 550 -53.38 29.61 -17.13
N PRO A 551 -53.33 30.90 -16.73
CA PRO A 551 -52.08 31.64 -16.58
C PRO A 551 -51.18 31.13 -15.44
N GLY A 552 -51.73 30.38 -14.48
CA GLY A 552 -50.97 29.73 -13.41
C GLY A 552 -49.93 28.73 -13.91
N TRP A 553 -50.21 28.03 -15.02
CA TRP A 553 -49.28 27.05 -15.61
C TRP A 553 -47.97 27.68 -16.08
N LYS A 554 -48.00 28.92 -16.59
CA LYS A 554 -46.76 29.61 -17.00
C LYS A 554 -45.83 29.79 -15.81
N LYS A 555 -46.38 30.26 -14.68
CA LYS A 555 -45.61 30.49 -13.45
C LYS A 555 -45.09 29.18 -12.88
N ALA A 556 -45.89 28.11 -12.91
CA ALA A 556 -45.48 26.78 -12.47
C ALA A 556 -44.31 26.23 -13.30
N VAL A 557 -44.37 26.34 -14.64
CA VAL A 557 -43.29 25.88 -15.54
C VAL A 557 -42.02 26.69 -15.34
N VAL A 558 -42.12 28.02 -15.23
CA VAL A 558 -40.95 28.88 -14.90
C VAL A 558 -40.34 28.47 -13.55
N GLY A 559 -41.18 28.25 -12.53
CA GLY A 559 -40.74 27.78 -11.22
C GLY A 559 -39.99 26.45 -11.29
N ALA A 560 -40.49 25.50 -12.08
CA ALA A 560 -39.83 24.21 -12.30
C ALA A 560 -38.48 24.35 -13.02
N MET A 561 -38.38 25.22 -14.04
CA MET A 561 -37.13 25.48 -14.76
C MET A 561 -36.06 26.12 -13.86
N VAL A 562 -36.48 27.09 -13.03
CA VAL A 562 -35.60 27.73 -12.04
C VAL A 562 -35.16 26.74 -10.97
N ALA A 563 -36.08 25.93 -10.44
CA ALA A 563 -35.75 24.88 -9.47
C ALA A 563 -34.73 23.88 -10.04
N MET A 564 -34.95 23.38 -11.26
CA MET A 564 -34.02 22.46 -11.92
C MET A 564 -32.66 23.11 -12.18
N SER A 565 -32.61 24.35 -12.64
CA SER A 565 -31.35 25.07 -12.87
C SER A 565 -30.56 25.30 -11.59
N SER A 566 -31.27 25.57 -10.50
CA SER A 566 -30.69 25.73 -9.16
C SER A 566 -30.15 24.39 -8.64
N LEU A 567 -30.88 23.29 -8.87
CA LEU A 567 -30.46 21.95 -8.50
C LEU A 567 -29.22 21.48 -9.29
N VAL A 568 -29.18 21.75 -10.60
CA VAL A 568 -27.98 21.51 -11.42
C VAL A 568 -26.81 22.35 -10.91
N SER A 569 -27.03 23.63 -10.58
CA SER A 569 -25.99 24.50 -10.04
C SER A 569 -25.44 23.97 -8.70
N TRP A 570 -26.33 23.56 -7.80
CA TRP A 570 -25.98 22.94 -6.52
C TRP A 570 -25.22 21.63 -6.70
N SER A 571 -25.65 20.76 -7.63
CA SER A 571 -25.00 19.48 -7.90
C SER A 571 -23.52 19.64 -8.26
N ARG A 572 -23.13 20.72 -8.94
CA ARG A 572 -21.73 21.00 -9.30
C ARG A 572 -20.85 21.34 -8.11
N ILE A 573 -21.44 21.95 -7.07
CA ILE A 573 -20.77 22.25 -5.81
C ILE A 573 -20.72 20.99 -4.95
N TYR A 574 -21.87 20.33 -4.79
CA TYR A 574 -22.02 19.14 -3.95
C TYR A 574 -21.09 18.01 -4.35
N LEU A 575 -20.97 17.76 -5.67
CA LEU A 575 -20.09 16.73 -6.21
C LEU A 575 -18.63 17.18 -6.35
N GLY A 576 -18.27 18.38 -5.90
CA GLY A 576 -16.89 18.88 -5.89
C GLY A 576 -16.33 19.34 -7.25
N TYR A 577 -17.13 19.38 -8.32
CA TYR A 577 -16.64 19.76 -9.64
C TYR A 577 -16.29 21.25 -9.78
N HIS A 578 -16.94 22.13 -9.01
CA HIS A 578 -16.79 23.58 -9.07
C HIS A 578 -16.95 24.24 -7.68
N THR A 579 -16.33 25.40 -7.47
CA THR A 579 -16.60 26.24 -6.29
C THR A 579 -17.95 26.97 -6.41
N PRO A 580 -18.53 27.46 -5.30
CA PRO A 580 -19.69 28.36 -5.34
C PRO A 580 -19.47 29.58 -6.25
N GLY A 581 -18.27 30.17 -6.23
CA GLY A 581 -17.92 31.31 -7.09
C GLY A 581 -17.91 30.95 -8.59
N GLN A 582 -17.37 29.79 -8.95
CA GLN A 582 -17.36 29.31 -10.34
C GLN A 582 -18.77 29.04 -10.88
N VAL A 583 -19.65 28.50 -10.02
CA VAL A 583 -21.06 28.27 -10.35
C VAL A 583 -21.81 29.59 -10.47
N ALA A 584 -21.64 30.52 -9.52
CA ALA A 584 -22.27 31.83 -9.56
C ALA A 584 -21.90 32.61 -10.83
N ALA A 585 -20.63 32.61 -11.21
CA ALA A 585 -20.17 33.23 -12.45
C ALA A 585 -20.83 32.60 -13.69
N GLY A 586 -20.90 31.27 -13.75
CA GLY A 586 -21.61 30.57 -14.82
C GLY A 586 -23.08 30.97 -14.91
N SER A 587 -23.79 30.99 -13.78
CA SER A 587 -25.19 31.41 -13.71
C SER A 587 -25.39 32.85 -14.20
N VAL A 588 -24.56 33.78 -13.75
CA VAL A 588 -24.64 35.20 -14.16
C VAL A 588 -24.41 35.36 -15.66
N VAL A 589 -23.38 34.71 -16.21
CA VAL A 589 -23.11 34.75 -17.66
C VAL A 589 -24.28 34.14 -18.44
N GLY A 590 -24.82 33.00 -18.00
CA GLY A 590 -25.94 32.33 -18.65
C GLY A 590 -27.21 33.18 -18.67
N ILE A 591 -27.55 33.80 -17.54
CA ILE A 591 -28.70 34.73 -17.44
C ILE A 591 -28.48 35.94 -18.35
N GLY A 592 -27.32 36.60 -18.24
CA GLY A 592 -27.01 37.78 -19.03
C GLY A 592 -27.04 37.50 -20.54
N TYR A 593 -26.44 36.40 -20.97
CA TYR A 593 -26.44 35.98 -22.37
C TYR A 593 -27.84 35.59 -22.85
N GLY A 594 -28.64 34.92 -22.01
CA GLY A 594 -30.03 34.57 -22.34
C GLY A 594 -30.89 35.80 -22.61
N VAL A 595 -30.78 36.85 -21.78
CA VAL A 595 -31.46 38.13 -22.01
C VAL A 595 -30.95 38.79 -23.29
N LEU A 596 -29.62 38.88 -23.44
CA LEU A 596 -28.98 39.51 -24.60
C LEU A 596 -29.42 38.85 -25.92
N TRP A 597 -29.37 37.52 -25.98
CA TRP A 597 -29.75 36.74 -27.15
C TRP A 597 -31.23 36.92 -27.48
N TYR A 598 -32.10 36.85 -26.46
CA TYR A 598 -33.53 37.11 -26.64
C TYR A 598 -33.78 38.50 -27.24
N VAL A 599 -33.21 39.55 -26.65
CA VAL A 599 -33.37 40.94 -27.14
C VAL A 599 -32.81 41.09 -28.55
N ALA A 600 -31.64 40.51 -28.85
CA ALA A 600 -31.07 40.55 -30.19
C ALA A 600 -32.01 39.92 -31.24
N MET A 601 -32.64 38.80 -30.91
CA MET A 601 -33.59 38.12 -31.79
C MET A 601 -34.91 38.87 -31.95
N GLU A 602 -35.36 39.61 -30.92
CA GLU A 602 -36.47 40.56 -31.04
C GLU A 602 -36.15 41.67 -32.04
N VAL A 603 -34.94 42.23 -31.99
CA VAL A 603 -34.49 43.26 -32.94
C VAL A 603 -34.41 42.71 -34.37
N VAL A 604 -33.85 41.51 -34.55
CA VAL A 604 -33.79 40.84 -35.87
C VAL A 604 -35.18 40.61 -36.43
N ARG A 605 -36.12 40.19 -35.58
CA ARG A 605 -37.53 40.01 -35.95
C ARG A 605 -38.19 41.32 -36.36
N ALA A 606 -38.04 42.38 -35.56
CA ALA A 606 -38.63 43.70 -35.83
C ALA A 606 -38.14 44.31 -37.16
N ARG A 607 -36.92 43.95 -37.58
CA ARG A 607 -36.34 44.36 -38.87
C ARG A 607 -36.70 43.43 -40.05
N GLY A 608 -37.62 42.48 -39.85
CA GLY A 608 -38.07 41.55 -40.88
C GLY A 608 -37.12 40.38 -41.18
N GLY A 609 -36.02 40.22 -40.43
CA GLY A 609 -35.03 39.17 -40.67
C GLY A 609 -35.58 37.75 -40.50
N ILE A 610 -36.55 37.57 -39.60
CA ILE A 610 -37.24 36.28 -39.42
C ILE A 610 -38.14 35.95 -40.61
N ALA A 611 -38.93 36.91 -41.09
CA ALA A 611 -39.79 36.72 -42.26
C ALA A 611 -38.94 36.40 -43.50
N TRP A 612 -37.86 37.15 -43.70
CA TRP A 612 -36.89 36.89 -44.77
C TRP A 612 -36.31 35.47 -44.71
N CYS A 613 -35.95 34.99 -43.52
CA CYS A 613 -35.43 33.64 -43.32
C CYS A 613 -36.45 32.56 -43.74
N LEU A 614 -37.71 32.70 -43.32
CA LEU A 614 -38.80 31.78 -43.64
C LEU A 614 -39.14 31.78 -45.15
N ASP A 615 -38.88 32.88 -45.86
CA ASP A 615 -39.11 32.99 -47.30
C ASP A 615 -38.03 32.33 -48.17
N THR A 616 -36.91 31.92 -47.58
CA THR A 616 -35.86 31.21 -48.31
C THR A 616 -36.32 29.84 -48.81
N ARG A 617 -35.78 29.40 -49.95
CA ARG A 617 -36.09 28.07 -50.54
C ARG A 617 -35.81 26.93 -49.55
N MET A 618 -34.74 27.06 -48.77
CA MET A 618 -34.35 26.07 -47.77
C MET A 618 -35.35 25.97 -46.62
N ALA A 619 -35.75 27.11 -46.04
CA ALA A 619 -36.73 27.13 -44.96
C ALA A 619 -38.07 26.53 -45.38
N ARG A 620 -38.53 26.86 -46.60
CA ARG A 620 -39.75 26.29 -47.18
C ARG A 620 -39.64 24.79 -47.43
N SER A 621 -38.52 24.29 -47.96
CA SER A 621 -38.31 22.85 -48.15
C SER A 621 -38.29 22.06 -46.84
N LEU A 622 -37.83 22.70 -45.76
CA LEU A 622 -37.79 22.12 -44.43
C LEU A 622 -39.12 22.28 -43.67
N LEU A 623 -40.12 22.94 -44.25
CA LEU A 623 -41.39 23.28 -43.60
C LEU A 623 -41.18 24.05 -42.28
N LEU A 624 -40.17 24.92 -42.24
CA LEU A 624 -39.95 25.79 -41.09
C LEU A 624 -41.10 26.77 -40.97
N ARG A 625 -41.55 26.98 -39.74
CA ARG A 625 -42.67 27.85 -39.42
C ARG A 625 -42.40 28.62 -38.13
N ASP A 626 -43.19 29.66 -37.94
CA ASP A 626 -43.14 30.49 -36.76
C ASP A 626 -44.56 30.79 -36.30
N MET A 627 -44.94 30.16 -35.20
CA MET A 627 -46.29 30.25 -34.66
C MET A 627 -46.50 31.41 -33.69
N ARG A 628 -45.55 32.34 -33.58
CA ARG A 628 -45.61 33.42 -32.58
C ARG A 628 -46.85 34.31 -32.68
N ASP A 629 -47.35 34.56 -33.88
CA ASP A 629 -48.50 35.45 -34.10
C ASP A 629 -49.85 34.73 -33.91
N ILE A 630 -49.83 33.43 -33.61
CA ILE A 630 -51.03 32.65 -33.26
C ILE A 630 -51.32 32.86 -31.78
N SER A 631 -52.50 33.43 -31.48
CA SER A 631 -52.90 33.79 -30.11
C SER A 631 -52.79 32.61 -29.14
N ASN A 632 -53.39 31.46 -29.45
CA ASN A 632 -53.23 30.23 -28.68
C ASN A 632 -52.93 29.06 -29.63
N VAL A 633 -51.65 28.70 -29.73
CA VAL A 633 -51.15 27.63 -30.60
C VAL A 633 -51.81 26.29 -30.29
N SER A 634 -51.95 25.94 -29.01
CA SER A 634 -52.53 24.65 -28.59
C SER A 634 -53.99 24.53 -29.01
N GLU A 635 -54.77 25.61 -28.81
CA GLU A 635 -56.15 25.67 -29.26
C GLU A 635 -56.23 25.63 -30.78
N TRP A 636 -55.38 26.40 -31.47
CA TRP A 636 -55.32 26.42 -32.92
C TRP A 636 -55.01 25.03 -33.51
N GLU A 637 -53.99 24.32 -32.98
CA GLU A 637 -53.65 22.95 -33.39
C GLU A 637 -54.80 21.98 -33.10
N TYR A 638 -55.46 22.10 -31.94
CA TYR A 638 -56.60 21.27 -31.57
C TYR A 638 -57.79 21.47 -32.51
N GLN A 639 -58.12 22.70 -32.87
CA GLN A 639 -59.21 23.02 -33.79
C GLN A 639 -58.91 22.53 -35.22
N HIS A 640 -57.67 22.65 -35.69
CA HIS A 640 -57.27 22.10 -37.00
C HIS A 640 -57.34 20.58 -37.03
N TRP A 641 -56.94 19.92 -35.94
CA TRP A 641 -57.12 18.48 -35.79
C TRP A 641 -58.60 18.08 -35.77
N LEU A 642 -59.46 18.79 -35.03
CA LEU A 642 -60.91 18.56 -35.00
C LEU A 642 -61.54 18.72 -36.40
N ALA A 643 -61.14 19.75 -37.14
CA ALA A 643 -61.61 19.99 -38.51
C ALA A 643 -61.17 18.87 -39.46
N ALA A 644 -59.90 18.43 -39.39
CA ALA A 644 -59.39 17.31 -40.17
C ALA A 644 -60.11 15.99 -39.83
N ARG A 645 -60.35 15.73 -38.54
CA ARG A 645 -61.08 14.55 -38.05
C ARG A 645 -62.53 14.54 -38.53
N THR A 646 -63.18 15.70 -38.51
CA THR A 646 -64.57 15.86 -38.97
C THR A 646 -64.66 15.62 -40.48
N LYS A 647 -63.75 16.20 -41.29
CA LYS A 647 -63.64 15.93 -42.74
C LYS A 647 -63.39 14.45 -43.05
N THR A 648 -62.57 13.78 -42.25
CA THR A 648 -62.28 12.34 -42.44
C THR A 648 -63.49 11.46 -42.09
N LYS A 649 -64.27 11.83 -41.07
CA LYS A 649 -65.54 11.16 -40.73
C LYS A 649 -66.59 11.34 -41.84
N THR A 650 -66.76 12.54 -42.39
CA THR A 650 -67.70 12.79 -43.50
C THR A 650 -67.28 12.05 -44.77
N LYS A 651 -65.97 12.01 -45.08
CA LYS A 651 -65.45 11.26 -46.23
C LYS A 651 -65.59 9.73 -46.09
N LYS A 652 -65.55 9.20 -44.86
CA LYS A 652 -65.86 7.78 -44.58
C LYS A 652 -67.35 7.48 -44.67
N ALA A 653 -68.21 8.40 -44.23
CA ALA A 653 -69.66 8.25 -44.32
C ALA A 653 -70.22 8.38 -45.76
N SER A 654 -69.46 9.00 -46.68
CA SER A 654 -69.81 9.06 -48.11
C SER A 654 -69.27 7.88 -48.95
N LEU A 655 -68.55 6.94 -48.33
CA LEU A 655 -67.96 5.74 -48.96
C LEU A 655 -68.60 4.43 -48.47
N THR A 656 -69.63 4.54 -47.63
CA THR A 656 -70.57 3.49 -47.20
C THR A 656 -71.95 3.87 -47.68
#